data_AF-A0A6H1ZQ66-F1
#
_entry.id   AF-A0A6H1ZQ66-F1
#
_cell.length_a   1.000
_cell.length_b   1.000
_cell.length_c   1.000
_cell.angle_alpha   90.00
_cell.angle_beta   90.00
_cell.angle_gamma   90.00
#
_symmetry.space_group_name_H-M   'P 1'
#
loop_
_entity.id
_entity.type
_entity.pdbx_description
1 polymer ?
#
loop_
_entity_poly.entity_id
_entity_poly.type
_entity_poly.pdbx_seq_one_letter_code
_entity_poly.pdbx_strand_id
1 'polypeptide(L)'
;MDRLHTQELDNPISYIENNFMVISKAGEGAISKLVPMKLWPIQRYYIENRTNRNIILKPRQVGLSTCELAANGHIIFTVPYQNMIVVTHDQETSEFLLQTFNRFYRNLRKEIRPVTDWKSGSRMRFPVLDSYIYIDSAKSDNIGVGHGLNRAHLCLHPDTKIQLLNGYLKAISDVISGDITFSKKSGQPVEIKHTVMRPYTGKLCKITFYGNPSTPLICTPEHQVVGQTHGSHKGGDGEGWIEAQNCKWIGTPIREIKASIKSIPFYKYTAGNERKHIKAGDIKLDYDFGWLIGLFYAEGSFKGGGLTYSLSPKETDYENRIIRFCDKFGWGTDTRIFDTHGFIGERLVEGSTMNVIIYSTSLENVFDNIMGKEKVIPDWFWKCHESFLNGVIDGYVAGDGHCIKKDKRHNITSVRPYILYQIRDLILSVRHQYSGIGYSDARKAWWLIYPMQPCFDSQFYKDGSYQYIKFQKVYKQPYVFVKVKKREFIDYEGFVYDLETKGSYRTPSGIIHNSELPKWPPKRADQLWADITQTVPIKGIITAEATPQGRGGLFYDLYFDAKKGTNGFTPFFFPWWWEEEYIAEPERYMTPQKAEQVANILNQPLPNFLRDEQALANQNNLSPQQLAFRRMKIGEIKIMFFQEYAENDIDCWLTSDISVVDPSIIRTYNTMTRPGRTEGNVTTWEDVIGGRKYIIGVDVAAGYARGDFSVASVLESRTLKYVARLRGRIPPDLFAEELYRLGMKYNTALIGVERIGHGHSVIRTLLEKDYSNIYYHIDYDEMLKQVQNEPGWKTSLKTKPVMVTDLLASMRATDLVSYSENLLVEAAGLTWEGQQKVKPSPGGFDDEWDAVSIALQLREQMPIIEDRRPVAVQYAKVL
;
A
#
# COMPACT_ATOMS: atom_id res chain seq x y z
N MET A 1 20.92 -6.87 43.01
CA MET A 1 19.56 -7.24 42.58
C MET A 1 19.33 -8.67 43.05
N ASP A 2 18.29 -8.90 43.85
CA ASP A 2 17.96 -10.22 44.41
C ASP A 2 17.57 -11.24 43.33
N ARG A 3 17.89 -12.52 43.56
CA ARG A 3 17.59 -13.64 42.62
C ARG A 3 16.12 -13.72 42.19
N LEU A 4 15.20 -13.30 43.05
CA LEU A 4 13.76 -13.23 42.76
C LEU A 4 13.42 -12.17 41.70
N HIS A 5 14.16 -11.06 41.66
CA HIS A 5 13.93 -9.99 40.69
C HIS A 5 14.39 -10.38 39.27
N THR A 6 15.42 -11.22 39.15
CA THR A 6 15.88 -11.79 37.88
C THR A 6 14.89 -12.79 37.27
N GLN A 7 14.26 -13.65 38.07
CA GLN A 7 13.28 -14.63 37.55
C GLN A 7 11.98 -13.98 37.03
N GLU A 8 11.54 -12.87 37.64
CA GLU A 8 10.35 -12.12 37.18
C GLU A 8 10.59 -11.44 35.83
N LEU A 9 11.83 -11.06 35.53
CA LEU A 9 12.21 -10.42 34.27
C LEU A 9 12.36 -11.41 33.11
N ASP A 10 12.66 -12.68 33.38
CA ASP A 10 12.90 -13.68 32.33
C ASP A 10 11.60 -14.35 31.81
N ASN A 11 10.56 -14.44 32.65
CA ASN A 11 9.29 -15.07 32.26
C ASN A 11 8.32 -14.06 31.62
N PRO A 12 7.98 -14.19 30.32
CA PRO A 12 7.12 -13.22 29.62
C PRO A 12 5.72 -13.12 30.22
N ILE A 13 5.11 -14.23 30.65
CA ILE A 13 3.75 -14.26 31.19
C ILE A 13 3.71 -13.51 32.52
N SER A 14 4.61 -13.85 33.44
CA SER A 14 4.71 -13.18 34.75
C SER A 14 4.99 -11.69 34.58
N TYR A 15 5.93 -11.33 33.69
CA TYR A 15 6.27 -9.95 33.40
C TYR A 15 5.05 -9.15 32.90
N ILE A 16 4.32 -9.68 31.91
CA ILE A 16 3.14 -9.04 31.33
C ILE A 16 2.06 -8.83 32.40
N GLU A 17 1.70 -9.88 33.14
CA GLU A 17 0.60 -9.82 34.10
C GLU A 17 0.88 -8.93 35.31
N ASN A 18 2.15 -8.74 35.67
CA ASN A 18 2.55 -7.94 36.84
C ASN A 18 2.84 -6.47 36.52
N ASN A 19 3.09 -6.13 35.24
CA ASN A 19 3.62 -4.82 34.87
C ASN A 19 2.82 -4.08 33.79
N PHE A 20 2.00 -4.76 32.99
CA PHE A 20 1.22 -4.12 31.93
C PHE A 20 -0.23 -3.87 32.31
N MET A 21 -0.75 -2.74 31.81
CA MET A 21 -2.10 -2.28 32.06
C MET A 21 -2.86 -2.14 30.73
N VAL A 22 -4.11 -2.58 30.70
CA VAL A 22 -5.03 -2.49 29.56
C VAL A 22 -6.33 -1.79 29.97
N ILE A 23 -7.08 -1.33 28.98
CA ILE A 23 -8.43 -0.78 29.21
C ILE A 23 -9.41 -1.95 29.19
N SER A 24 -10.22 -2.09 30.24
CA SER A 24 -11.26 -3.10 30.30
C SER A 24 -12.34 -2.85 29.24
N LYS A 25 -12.88 -3.91 28.63
CA LYS A 25 -14.11 -3.81 27.86
C LYS A 25 -15.21 -3.27 28.78
N ALA A 26 -15.91 -2.22 28.37
CA ALA A 26 -17.07 -1.72 29.09
C ALA A 26 -18.19 -2.77 29.01
N GLY A 27 -18.67 -3.27 30.14
CA GLY A 27 -19.91 -4.03 30.20
C GLY A 27 -21.13 -3.12 29.96
N GLU A 28 -22.31 -3.70 29.75
CA GLU A 28 -23.55 -2.90 29.65
C GLU A 28 -23.72 -1.98 30.87
N GLY A 29 -23.74 -0.67 30.61
CA GLY A 29 -23.87 0.37 31.66
C GLY A 29 -22.60 0.69 32.46
N ALA A 30 -21.44 0.09 32.17
CA ALA A 30 -20.20 0.32 32.90
C ALA A 30 -19.20 1.21 32.13
N ILE A 31 -18.45 2.04 32.86
CA ILE A 31 -17.37 2.86 32.30
C ILE A 31 -16.10 2.00 32.20
N SER A 32 -15.41 2.03 31.05
CA SER A 32 -14.10 1.39 30.87
C SER A 32 -13.07 1.87 31.90
N LYS A 33 -12.30 0.95 32.48
CA LYS A 33 -11.28 1.24 33.51
C LYS A 33 -9.91 0.72 33.08
N LEU A 34 -8.86 1.34 33.61
CA LEU A 34 -7.49 0.85 33.47
C LEU A 34 -7.29 -0.31 34.47
N VAL A 35 -6.98 -1.51 33.98
CA VAL A 35 -6.82 -2.73 34.77
C VAL A 35 -5.53 -3.46 34.41
N PRO A 36 -4.96 -4.30 35.31
CA PRO A 36 -3.85 -5.17 34.96
C PRO A 36 -4.19 -6.08 33.78
N MET A 37 -3.23 -6.29 32.88
CA MET A 37 -3.39 -7.18 31.74
C MET A 37 -3.32 -8.63 32.21
N LYS A 38 -4.46 -9.31 32.32
CA LYS A 38 -4.50 -10.76 32.51
C LYS A 38 -4.61 -11.45 31.16
N LEU A 39 -3.68 -12.36 30.90
CA LEU A 39 -3.64 -13.10 29.65
C LEU A 39 -4.78 -14.12 29.63
N TRP A 40 -5.61 -14.05 28.60
CA TRP A 40 -6.66 -15.03 28.37
C TRP A 40 -6.09 -16.40 28.00
N PRO A 41 -6.86 -17.50 28.13
CA PRO A 41 -6.40 -18.85 27.78
C PRO A 41 -5.76 -18.93 26.38
N ILE A 42 -6.38 -18.32 25.36
CA ILE A 42 -5.84 -18.21 23.99
C ILE A 42 -4.47 -17.54 23.97
N GLN A 43 -4.36 -16.39 24.64
CA GLN A 43 -3.18 -15.55 24.65
C GLN A 43 -2.02 -16.23 25.39
N ARG A 44 -2.33 -16.89 26.52
CA ARG A 44 -1.38 -17.66 27.31
C ARG A 44 -0.85 -18.85 26.52
N TYR A 45 -1.75 -19.66 25.96
CA TYR A 45 -1.37 -20.81 25.13
C TYR A 45 -0.46 -20.39 23.97
N TYR A 46 -0.79 -19.29 23.29
CA TYR A 46 0.05 -18.75 22.23
C TYR A 46 1.46 -18.35 22.73
N ILE A 47 1.58 -17.60 23.84
CA ILE A 47 2.90 -17.20 24.37
C ILE A 47 3.75 -18.41 24.76
N GLU A 48 3.14 -19.47 25.31
CA GLU A 48 3.85 -20.69 25.73
C GLU A 48 4.33 -21.54 24.55
N ASN A 49 3.61 -21.51 23.43
CA ASN A 49 3.85 -22.41 22.29
C ASN A 49 4.40 -21.71 21.04
N ARG A 50 4.52 -20.37 21.04
CA ARG A 50 5.06 -19.61 19.90
C ARG A 50 6.50 -20.00 19.57
N THR A 51 6.82 -19.97 18.29
CA THR A 51 8.17 -20.17 17.76
C THR A 51 8.71 -18.86 17.17
N ASN A 52 9.79 -18.95 16.39
CA ASN A 52 10.35 -17.79 15.67
C ASN A 52 9.55 -17.42 14.41
N ARG A 53 8.64 -18.27 13.94
CA ARG A 53 7.84 -18.05 12.72
C ARG A 53 6.43 -18.50 13.01
N ASN A 54 5.52 -17.58 13.27
CA ASN A 54 4.14 -17.87 13.68
C ASN A 54 3.16 -17.34 12.66
N ILE A 55 2.13 -18.11 12.33
CA ILE A 55 0.98 -17.64 11.55
C ILE A 55 -0.31 -17.98 12.27
N ILE A 56 -1.13 -16.98 12.53
CA ILE A 56 -2.24 -17.04 13.50
C ILE A 56 -3.55 -16.71 12.78
N LEU A 57 -4.39 -17.73 12.63
CA LEU A 57 -5.77 -17.59 12.18
C LEU A 57 -6.69 -17.54 13.40
N LYS A 58 -7.40 -16.43 13.59
CA LYS A 58 -8.14 -16.15 14.83
C LYS A 58 -9.47 -15.41 14.60
N PRO A 59 -10.47 -15.56 15.48
CA PRO A 59 -11.72 -14.80 15.45
C PRO A 59 -11.49 -13.31 15.71
N ARG A 60 -12.52 -12.49 15.47
CA ARG A 60 -12.47 -11.07 15.86
C ARG A 60 -12.42 -10.91 17.38
N GLN A 61 -11.77 -9.85 17.87
CA GLN A 61 -11.86 -9.38 19.27
C GLN A 61 -11.31 -10.30 20.39
N VAL A 62 -10.36 -11.21 20.09
CA VAL A 62 -9.65 -12.02 21.12
C VAL A 62 -8.36 -11.38 21.67
N GLY A 63 -8.04 -10.15 21.24
CA GLY A 63 -6.91 -9.39 21.80
C GLY A 63 -5.50 -9.91 21.48
N LEU A 64 -5.33 -10.80 20.49
CA LEU A 64 -4.00 -11.33 20.14
C LEU A 64 -3.00 -10.27 19.65
N SER A 65 -3.44 -9.23 18.94
CA SER A 65 -2.57 -8.08 18.60
C SER A 65 -2.00 -7.41 19.85
N THR A 66 -2.83 -7.26 20.89
CA THR A 66 -2.43 -6.70 22.19
C THR A 66 -1.48 -7.64 22.93
N CYS A 67 -1.73 -8.95 22.85
CA CYS A 67 -0.86 -9.99 23.41
C CYS A 67 0.53 -9.99 22.77
N GLU A 68 0.61 -9.94 21.44
CA GLU A 68 1.89 -9.89 20.71
C GLU A 68 2.64 -8.58 21.02
N LEU A 69 1.95 -7.44 21.09
CA LEU A 69 2.56 -6.18 21.54
C LEU A 69 3.10 -6.25 22.97
N ALA A 70 2.40 -6.94 23.87
CA ALA A 70 2.87 -7.14 25.24
C ALA A 70 4.13 -8.02 25.24
N ALA A 71 4.14 -9.13 24.50
CA ALA A 71 5.31 -9.99 24.40
C ALA A 71 6.52 -9.27 23.76
N ASN A 72 6.28 -8.41 22.77
CA ASN A 72 7.29 -7.53 22.19
C ASN A 72 7.77 -6.46 23.18
N GLY A 73 6.86 -5.90 23.98
CA GLY A 73 7.18 -4.99 25.08
C GLY A 73 8.11 -5.63 26.11
N HIS A 74 7.83 -6.86 26.53
CA HIS A 74 8.70 -7.60 27.44
C HIS A 74 10.13 -7.70 26.88
N ILE A 75 10.29 -8.15 25.63
CA ILE A 75 11.61 -8.31 25.00
C ILE A 75 12.31 -6.95 24.85
N ILE A 76 11.64 -5.92 24.33
CA ILE A 76 12.30 -4.65 24.03
C ILE A 76 12.66 -3.83 25.28
N PHE A 77 11.95 -4.04 26.40
CA PHE A 77 12.25 -3.38 27.66
C PHE A 77 13.32 -4.11 28.49
N THR A 78 13.59 -5.39 28.21
CA THR A 78 14.49 -6.22 29.02
C THR A 78 15.76 -6.66 28.28
N VAL A 79 15.74 -6.71 26.95
CA VAL A 79 16.85 -7.18 26.12
C VAL A 79 17.44 -6.03 25.28
N PRO A 80 18.76 -5.81 25.32
CA PRO A 80 19.43 -4.85 24.45
C PRO A 80 19.45 -5.24 22.96
N TYR A 81 19.67 -4.26 22.08
CA TYR A 81 19.88 -4.38 20.63
C TYR A 81 18.69 -4.98 19.86
N GLN A 82 17.47 -4.67 20.31
CA GLN A 82 16.25 -5.20 19.70
C GLN A 82 15.64 -4.21 18.70
N ASN A 83 15.42 -4.68 17.47
CA ASN A 83 14.73 -3.92 16.43
C ASN A 83 13.42 -4.61 16.07
N MET A 84 12.29 -3.94 16.31
CA MET A 84 10.96 -4.49 16.10
C MET A 84 10.14 -3.66 15.12
N ILE A 85 9.41 -4.34 14.24
CA ILE A 85 8.48 -3.72 13.29
C ILE A 85 7.12 -4.39 13.48
N VAL A 86 6.07 -3.59 13.67
CA VAL A 86 4.67 -4.00 13.72
C VAL A 86 3.94 -3.35 12.56
N VAL A 87 3.29 -4.17 11.75
CA VAL A 87 2.64 -3.75 10.51
C VAL A 87 1.14 -4.00 10.62
N THR A 88 0.33 -2.96 10.44
CA THR A 88 -1.14 -3.04 10.49
C THR A 88 -1.75 -2.80 9.10
N HIS A 89 -3.05 -3.06 8.90
CA HIS A 89 -3.69 -2.86 7.59
C HIS A 89 -4.05 -1.39 7.26
N ASP A 90 -4.16 -0.53 8.28
CA ASP A 90 -4.39 0.91 8.16
C ASP A 90 -3.73 1.71 9.29
N GLN A 91 -3.69 3.04 9.11
CA GLN A 91 -3.01 3.99 10.00
C GLN A 91 -3.69 4.10 11.37
N GLU A 92 -5.01 4.07 11.40
CA GLU A 92 -5.80 4.19 12.63
C GLU A 92 -5.49 3.02 13.58
N THR A 93 -5.40 1.81 13.04
CA THR A 93 -4.96 0.63 13.77
C THR A 93 -3.52 0.80 14.27
N SER A 94 -2.61 1.35 13.47
CA SER A 94 -1.21 1.61 13.90
C SER A 94 -1.15 2.55 15.09
N GLU A 95 -1.92 3.65 15.03
CA GLU A 95 -2.00 4.64 16.10
C GLU A 95 -2.59 4.03 17.37
N PHE A 96 -3.64 3.22 17.26
CA PHE A 96 -4.24 2.49 18.39
C PHE A 96 -3.23 1.52 19.05
N LEU A 97 -2.50 0.74 18.24
CA LEU A 97 -1.46 -0.17 18.72
C LEU A 97 -0.31 0.59 19.40
N LEU A 98 0.12 1.72 18.84
CA LEU A 98 1.14 2.56 19.45
C LEU A 98 0.68 3.20 20.76
N GLN A 99 -0.58 3.63 20.85
CA GLN A 99 -1.16 4.11 22.11
C GLN A 99 -1.17 3.01 23.18
N THR A 100 -1.50 1.78 22.77
CA THR A 100 -1.48 0.61 23.67
C THR A 100 -0.06 0.28 24.12
N PHE A 101 0.92 0.28 23.22
CA PHE A 101 2.33 0.09 23.59
C PHE A 101 2.85 1.20 24.52
N ASN A 102 2.49 2.46 24.25
CA ASN A 102 2.79 3.59 25.15
C ASN A 102 2.15 3.41 26.52
N ARG A 103 0.96 2.82 26.60
CA ARG A 103 0.28 2.52 27.87
C ARG A 103 1.09 1.52 28.68
N PHE A 104 1.61 0.46 28.06
CA PHE A 104 2.52 -0.48 28.71
C PHE A 104 3.73 0.25 29.29
N TYR A 105 4.44 1.00 28.46
CA TYR A 105 5.63 1.75 28.86
C TYR A 105 5.38 2.76 30.01
N ARG A 106 4.31 3.56 29.91
CA ARG A 106 4.00 4.61 30.91
C ARG A 106 3.59 4.06 32.28
N ASN A 107 3.12 2.82 32.34
CA ASN A 107 2.69 2.16 33.57
C ASN A 107 3.71 1.18 34.14
N LEU A 108 4.84 0.94 33.45
CA LEU A 108 5.97 0.20 34.02
C LEU A 108 6.44 0.80 35.35
N ARG A 109 6.84 -0.02 36.31
CA ARG A 109 7.44 0.47 37.56
C ARG A 109 8.72 1.26 37.26
N LYS A 110 9.04 2.28 38.05
CA LYS A 110 10.14 3.22 37.74
C LYS A 110 11.50 2.51 37.65
N GLU A 111 11.65 1.41 38.39
CA GLU A 111 12.88 0.63 38.54
C GLU A 111 13.21 -0.19 37.29
N ILE A 112 12.19 -0.58 36.52
CA ILE A 112 12.32 -1.43 35.31
C ILE A 112 12.00 -0.67 34.02
N ARG A 113 11.67 0.61 34.11
CA ARG A 113 11.27 1.43 32.96
C ARG A 113 12.51 1.97 32.25
N PRO A 114 12.82 1.54 31.02
CA PRO A 114 13.99 2.03 30.29
C PRO A 114 13.84 3.50 29.91
N VAL A 115 14.96 4.22 29.80
CA VAL A 115 14.96 5.63 29.35
C VAL A 115 14.56 5.69 27.88
N THR A 116 13.77 6.70 27.50
CA THR A 116 13.41 7.01 26.10
C THR A 116 13.84 8.42 25.74
N ASP A 117 14.59 8.60 24.65
CA ASP A 117 15.03 9.91 24.13
C ASP A 117 14.19 10.41 22.95
N TRP A 118 13.51 9.51 22.25
CA TRP A 118 12.81 9.83 21.01
C TRP A 118 11.41 9.18 20.95
N LYS A 119 10.40 10.03 20.74
CA LYS A 119 8.99 9.66 20.54
C LYS A 119 8.48 10.38 19.31
N SER A 120 8.16 9.62 18.26
CA SER A 120 7.36 10.12 17.14
C SER A 120 5.98 9.45 17.15
N GLY A 121 5.06 9.91 16.29
CA GLY A 121 3.71 9.34 16.18
C GLY A 121 3.65 7.88 15.71
N SER A 122 4.77 7.24 15.37
CA SER A 122 4.82 5.85 14.87
C SER A 122 5.94 5.01 15.50
N ARG A 123 6.83 5.57 16.32
CA ARG A 123 8.08 4.89 16.69
C ARG A 123 8.61 5.32 18.07
N MET A 124 9.33 4.43 18.74
CA MET A 124 9.96 4.67 20.05
C MET A 124 11.38 4.10 20.10
N ARG A 125 12.31 4.85 20.70
CA ARG A 125 13.71 4.44 20.93
C ARG A 125 14.05 4.35 22.41
N PHE A 126 14.83 3.33 22.76
CA PHE A 126 15.38 3.08 24.09
C PHE A 126 16.91 3.13 24.01
N PRO A 127 17.54 4.32 24.08
CA PRO A 127 18.96 4.51 23.75
C PRO A 127 19.92 3.73 24.63
N VAL A 128 19.60 3.52 25.91
CA VAL A 128 20.45 2.74 26.84
C VAL A 128 20.50 1.27 26.42
N LEU A 129 19.40 0.75 25.89
CA LEU A 129 19.32 -0.62 25.39
C LEU A 129 19.75 -0.72 23.91
N ASP A 130 19.95 0.42 23.24
CA ASP A 130 20.05 0.52 21.78
C ASP A 130 18.97 -0.28 21.05
N SER A 131 17.75 -0.20 21.58
CA SER A 131 16.57 -0.90 21.07
C SER A 131 15.57 0.09 20.49
N TYR A 132 14.79 -0.37 19.50
CA TYR A 132 13.87 0.46 18.75
C TYR A 132 12.64 -0.34 18.28
N ILE A 133 11.47 0.28 18.36
CA ILE A 133 10.21 -0.25 17.82
C ILE A 133 9.56 0.73 16.86
N TYR A 134 9.05 0.18 15.76
CA TYR A 134 8.30 0.87 14.73
C TYR A 134 6.93 0.22 14.54
N ILE A 135 5.86 1.01 14.64
CA ILE A 135 4.47 0.57 14.45
C ILE A 135 3.83 1.47 13.39
N ASP A 136 3.44 0.89 12.26
CA ASP A 136 2.88 1.66 11.14
C ASP A 136 1.95 0.81 10.26
N SER A 137 1.29 1.45 9.30
CA SER A 137 0.38 0.79 8.37
C SER A 137 1.08 0.21 7.16
N ALA A 138 0.70 -0.97 6.70
CA ALA A 138 1.08 -1.56 5.42
C ALA A 138 0.80 -0.62 4.23
N LYS A 139 -0.14 0.34 4.38
CA LYS A 139 -0.42 1.40 3.40
C LYS A 139 0.58 2.54 3.46
N SER A 140 1.35 2.66 4.54
CA SER A 140 2.41 3.64 4.66
C SER A 140 3.56 3.27 3.74
N ASP A 141 4.12 4.27 3.08
CA ASP A 141 5.21 4.13 2.13
C ASP A 141 6.57 4.00 2.84
N ASN A 142 6.56 3.52 4.10
CA ASN A 142 7.72 3.39 4.99
C ASN A 142 7.92 1.96 5.52
N ILE A 143 6.95 1.05 5.34
CA ILE A 143 7.07 -0.35 5.79
C ILE A 143 7.66 -1.21 4.68
N GLY A 144 8.68 -2.00 5.02
CA GLY A 144 9.47 -2.78 4.06
C GLY A 144 10.81 -2.13 3.71
N VAL A 145 11.11 -0.93 4.24
CA VAL A 145 12.45 -0.35 4.19
C VAL A 145 13.32 -1.10 5.21
N GLY A 146 13.93 -2.19 4.74
CA GLY A 146 14.64 -3.14 5.58
C GLY A 146 15.61 -2.49 6.56
N HIS A 147 15.54 -2.85 7.84
CA HIS A 147 16.62 -2.65 8.81
C HIS A 147 17.82 -3.62 8.55
N GLY A 148 18.15 -3.75 7.27
CA GLY A 148 19.44 -4.00 6.63
C GLY A 148 19.50 -3.01 5.46
N LEU A 149 19.66 -1.73 5.79
CA LEU A 149 19.22 -0.63 4.93
C LEU A 149 20.29 -0.28 3.87
N ASN A 150 20.50 -1.14 2.88
CA ASN A 150 21.32 -0.81 1.72
C ASN A 150 20.58 0.03 0.66
N ARG A 151 19.27 0.27 0.79
CA ARG A 151 18.50 1.13 -0.13
C ARG A 151 17.34 1.90 0.51
N ALA A 152 17.61 2.67 1.55
CA ALA A 152 16.85 3.89 1.82
C ALA A 152 17.44 4.86 0.81
N HIS A 153 16.65 5.23 -0.18
CA HIS A 153 17.09 6.08 -1.27
C HIS A 153 17.12 7.57 -0.82
N LEU A 154 17.61 7.79 0.41
CA LEU A 154 18.17 9.03 0.94
C LEU A 154 19.43 9.31 0.15
N CYS A 155 19.38 10.33 -0.69
CA CYS A 155 20.26 10.38 -1.85
C CYS A 155 20.77 11.76 -2.17
N LEU A 156 20.34 12.82 -1.48
CA LEU A 156 20.80 14.17 -1.76
C LEU A 156 21.96 14.55 -0.84
N HIS A 157 22.95 15.23 -1.41
CA HIS A 157 24.01 15.85 -0.62
C HIS A 157 23.41 16.93 0.33
N PRO A 158 23.92 17.13 1.56
CA PRO A 158 23.40 18.11 2.53
C PRO A 158 23.20 19.52 1.94
N ASP A 159 24.13 19.95 1.08
CA ASP A 159 24.08 21.28 0.46
C ASP A 159 23.07 21.43 -0.68
N THR A 160 22.38 20.35 -1.08
CA THR A 160 21.41 20.40 -2.18
C THR A 160 20.29 21.36 -1.84
N LYS A 161 20.08 22.37 -2.70
CA LYS A 161 19.12 23.44 -2.43
C LYS A 161 17.69 23.01 -2.77
N ILE A 162 16.78 23.26 -1.84
CA ILE A 162 15.34 23.08 -1.98
C ILE A 162 14.71 24.45 -2.19
N GLN A 163 13.85 24.57 -3.19
CA GLN A 163 13.11 25.80 -3.45
C GLN A 163 11.82 25.80 -2.64
N LEU A 164 11.70 26.73 -1.70
CA LEU A 164 10.50 26.94 -0.89
C LEU A 164 9.48 27.83 -1.62
N LEU A 165 8.23 27.81 -1.17
CA LEU A 165 7.11 28.54 -1.76
C LEU A 165 7.36 30.07 -1.81
N ASN A 166 8.03 30.60 -0.78
CA ASN A 166 8.43 32.00 -0.67
C ASN A 166 9.68 32.36 -1.51
N GLY A 167 10.19 31.43 -2.32
CA GLY A 167 11.37 31.62 -3.18
C GLY A 167 12.71 31.36 -2.48
N TYR A 168 12.73 31.22 -1.16
CA TYR A 168 13.99 30.98 -0.45
C TYR A 168 14.58 29.62 -0.84
N LEU A 169 15.91 29.60 -0.92
CA LEU A 169 16.67 28.39 -1.14
C LEU A 169 17.28 27.94 0.17
N LYS A 170 16.88 26.76 0.61
CA LYS A 170 17.39 26.15 1.84
C LYS A 170 18.21 24.92 1.50
N ALA A 171 19.35 24.71 2.16
CA ALA A 171 20.04 23.43 2.05
C ALA A 171 19.11 22.34 2.59
N ILE A 172 19.08 21.16 1.98
CA ILE A 172 18.20 20.08 2.42
C ILE A 172 18.49 19.70 3.88
N SER A 173 19.73 19.82 4.33
CA SER A 173 20.11 19.63 5.74
C SER A 173 19.43 20.60 6.71
N ASP A 174 19.06 21.78 6.24
CA ASP A 174 18.51 22.86 7.08
C ASP A 174 16.99 22.92 7.00
N VAL A 175 16.37 22.19 6.07
CA VAL A 175 14.90 22.14 5.91
C VAL A 175 14.23 21.58 7.15
N ILE A 176 13.15 22.21 7.59
CA ILE A 176 12.41 21.84 8.81
C ILE A 176 10.97 21.46 8.50
N SER A 177 10.34 20.75 9.43
CA SER A 177 8.91 20.44 9.38
C SER A 177 8.07 21.71 9.27
N GLY A 178 7.08 21.71 8.38
CA GLY A 178 6.20 22.85 8.09
C GLY A 178 6.72 23.77 6.97
N ASP A 179 7.97 23.62 6.51
CA ASP A 179 8.44 24.30 5.30
C ASP A 179 7.57 23.85 4.10
N ILE A 180 7.26 24.76 3.18
CA ILE A 180 6.37 24.48 2.04
C ILE A 180 7.17 24.57 0.73
N THR A 181 7.07 23.55 -0.12
CA THR A 181 7.68 23.47 -1.46
C THR A 181 6.63 23.16 -2.53
N PHE A 182 7.02 22.72 -3.73
CA PHE A 182 6.13 22.48 -4.87
C PHE A 182 6.09 21.00 -5.27
N SER A 183 4.88 20.50 -5.55
CA SER A 183 4.65 19.12 -6.01
C SER A 183 4.57 18.98 -7.54
N LYS A 184 4.66 17.73 -8.03
CA LYS A 184 4.56 17.40 -9.47
C LYS A 184 3.21 17.63 -10.13
N LYS A 185 2.09 17.64 -9.39
CA LYS A 185 0.74 17.57 -10.00
C LYS A 185 0.28 18.85 -10.72
N SER A 186 0.90 20.01 -10.44
CA SER A 186 0.76 21.27 -11.19
C SER A 186 1.58 22.42 -10.55
N GLY A 187 2.67 22.07 -9.84
CA GLY A 187 3.40 23.04 -9.01
C GLY A 187 2.56 23.59 -7.84
N GLN A 188 1.67 22.76 -7.26
CA GLN A 188 0.91 23.14 -6.07
C GLN A 188 1.80 23.10 -4.83
N PRO A 189 1.57 23.99 -3.85
CA PRO A 189 2.19 23.93 -2.54
C PRO A 189 2.04 22.55 -1.89
N VAL A 190 3.13 22.02 -1.36
CA VAL A 190 3.18 20.80 -0.56
C VAL A 190 4.02 21.04 0.68
N GLU A 191 3.49 20.64 1.83
CA GLU A 191 4.17 20.73 3.11
C GLU A 191 5.22 19.64 3.24
N ILE A 192 6.38 20.01 3.80
CA ILE A 192 7.46 19.12 4.18
C ILE A 192 7.22 18.70 5.63
N LYS A 193 7.02 17.40 5.84
CA LYS A 193 6.75 16.85 7.17
C LYS A 193 8.03 16.61 7.95
N HIS A 194 9.02 15.97 7.32
CA HIS A 194 10.27 15.60 7.98
C HIS A 194 11.46 15.66 7.02
N THR A 195 12.64 15.96 7.55
CA THR A 195 13.93 15.81 6.88
C THR A 195 14.58 14.55 7.43
N VAL A 196 14.97 13.64 6.55
CA VAL A 196 15.55 12.34 6.89
C VAL A 196 16.99 12.27 6.39
N MET A 197 17.88 11.64 7.17
CA MET A 197 19.31 11.52 6.83
C MET A 197 19.88 10.14 7.20
N ARG A 198 20.92 9.70 6.48
CA ARG A 198 21.70 8.50 6.79
C ARG A 198 23.16 8.65 6.38
N PRO A 199 24.10 7.90 6.97
CA PRO A 199 25.45 7.79 6.43
C PRO A 199 25.44 7.12 5.05
N TYR A 200 26.36 7.54 4.18
CA TYR A 200 26.57 7.03 2.84
C TYR A 200 28.04 7.13 2.44
N THR A 201 28.56 6.03 1.92
CA THR A 201 29.88 5.94 1.29
C THR A 201 29.68 5.42 -0.13
N GLY A 202 30.11 6.19 -1.12
CA GLY A 202 29.91 5.83 -2.52
C GLY A 202 30.07 7.02 -3.46
N LYS A 203 29.55 6.92 -4.69
CA LYS A 203 29.62 7.99 -5.68
C LYS A 203 28.36 8.84 -5.65
N LEU A 204 28.51 10.15 -5.62
CA LEU A 204 27.45 11.11 -5.91
C LEU A 204 27.55 11.57 -7.37
N CYS A 205 26.41 11.85 -7.97
CA CYS A 205 26.22 12.45 -9.28
C CYS A 205 25.89 13.94 -9.11
N LYS A 206 26.81 14.82 -9.52
CA LYS A 206 26.62 16.27 -9.58
C LYS A 206 26.21 16.66 -11.01
N ILE A 207 24.99 17.17 -11.16
CA ILE A 207 24.39 17.52 -12.45
C ILE A 207 24.16 19.01 -12.52
N THR A 208 24.76 19.65 -13.53
CA THR A 208 24.58 21.07 -13.84
C THR A 208 23.71 21.21 -15.09
N PHE A 209 22.69 22.06 -15.04
CA PHE A 209 21.74 22.26 -16.14
C PHE A 209 22.01 23.58 -16.88
N TYR A 210 21.63 23.64 -18.16
CA TYR A 210 21.72 24.89 -18.93
C TYR A 210 20.82 25.96 -18.31
N GLY A 211 21.34 27.18 -18.16
CA GLY A 211 20.59 28.28 -17.55
C GLY A 211 20.45 28.17 -16.02
N ASN A 212 21.00 27.15 -15.35
CA ASN A 212 21.09 27.10 -13.89
C ASN A 212 22.45 26.57 -13.41
N PRO A 213 23.55 27.32 -13.62
CA PRO A 213 24.89 26.85 -13.30
C PRO A 213 25.20 26.84 -11.79
N SER A 214 24.52 27.66 -10.99
CA SER A 214 24.90 27.92 -9.59
C SER A 214 24.18 27.05 -8.56
N THR A 215 23.18 26.27 -8.97
CA THR A 215 22.45 25.35 -8.08
C THR A 215 22.36 23.95 -8.70
N PRO A 216 23.51 23.24 -8.84
CA PRO A 216 23.51 21.90 -9.38
C PRO A 216 22.71 20.95 -8.50
N LEU A 217 22.12 19.92 -9.11
CA LEU A 217 21.56 18.79 -8.39
C LEU A 217 22.69 17.86 -7.99
N ILE A 218 22.85 17.58 -6.70
CA ILE A 218 23.87 16.66 -6.18
C ILE A 218 23.15 15.52 -5.48
N CYS A 219 23.09 14.36 -6.12
CA CYS A 219 22.39 13.20 -5.60
C CYS A 219 23.13 11.90 -5.91
N THR A 220 22.72 10.77 -5.32
CA THR A 220 23.23 9.47 -5.77
C THR A 220 22.82 9.22 -7.24
N PRO A 221 23.60 8.43 -8.00
CA PRO A 221 23.35 8.15 -9.41
C PRO A 221 21.93 7.67 -9.71
N GLU A 222 21.35 6.86 -8.82
CA GLU A 222 20.05 6.21 -8.97
C GLU A 222 18.84 7.07 -8.56
N HIS A 223 19.06 8.27 -8.01
CA HIS A 223 18.00 9.18 -7.55
C HIS A 223 16.98 9.51 -8.65
N GLN A 224 15.68 9.42 -8.34
CA GLN A 224 14.62 9.61 -9.34
C GLN A 224 14.29 11.09 -9.55
N VAL A 225 14.39 11.55 -10.79
CA VAL A 225 14.04 12.91 -11.23
C VAL A 225 12.96 12.84 -12.31
N VAL A 226 12.10 13.86 -12.39
CA VAL A 226 11.21 13.97 -13.56
C VAL A 226 12.09 14.40 -14.73
N GLY A 227 12.31 13.52 -15.70
CA GLY A 227 13.29 13.79 -16.74
C GLY A 227 13.15 12.90 -17.97
N GLN A 228 14.03 13.14 -18.96
CA GLN A 228 14.06 12.38 -20.22
C GLN A 228 15.44 11.81 -20.54
N THR A 229 15.46 10.62 -21.15
CA THR A 229 16.69 9.89 -21.53
C THR A 229 17.02 10.01 -23.02
N HIS A 230 16.03 10.33 -23.88
CA HIS A 230 16.19 10.44 -25.33
C HIS A 230 15.97 11.86 -25.87
N GLY A 231 16.50 12.13 -27.08
CA GLY A 231 16.47 13.44 -27.73
C GLY A 231 15.31 13.70 -28.69
N SER A 232 14.43 12.73 -28.96
CA SER A 232 13.47 12.79 -30.08
C SER A 232 12.16 13.51 -29.76
N HIS A 233 11.76 14.45 -30.63
CA HIS A 233 10.49 15.20 -30.65
C HIS A 233 9.24 14.37 -31.01
N LYS A 234 9.28 13.04 -30.94
CA LYS A 234 8.11 12.21 -31.30
C LYS A 234 7.33 11.85 -30.04
N GLY A 235 6.18 12.50 -29.89
CA GLY A 235 5.20 12.24 -28.86
C GLY A 235 4.77 10.77 -28.86
N GLY A 236 5.21 10.06 -27.83
CA GLY A 236 4.43 9.01 -27.18
C GLY A 236 4.16 9.48 -25.75
N ASP A 237 3.04 9.09 -25.16
CA ASP A 237 2.77 9.29 -23.75
C ASP A 237 3.86 8.62 -22.89
N GLY A 238 4.95 9.32 -22.57
CA GLY A 238 6.02 8.71 -21.78
C GLY A 238 7.37 9.40 -21.90
N GLU A 239 7.76 10.11 -20.84
CA GLU A 239 8.92 9.72 -20.02
C GLU A 239 8.67 10.30 -18.61
N GLY A 240 8.76 9.44 -17.60
CA GLY A 240 8.34 9.68 -16.22
C GLY A 240 9.52 9.92 -15.27
N TRP A 241 9.49 9.28 -14.10
CA TRP A 241 10.62 9.24 -13.18
C TRP A 241 11.78 8.47 -13.81
N ILE A 242 12.97 9.08 -13.85
CA ILE A 242 14.20 8.47 -14.36
C ILE A 242 15.35 8.67 -13.37
N GLU A 243 16.35 7.79 -13.43
CA GLU A 243 17.55 7.94 -12.61
C GLU A 243 18.36 9.18 -13.00
N ALA A 244 18.91 9.88 -12.01
CA ALA A 244 19.68 11.10 -12.18
C ALA A 244 20.90 10.88 -13.10
N GLN A 245 21.56 9.72 -13.02
CA GLN A 245 22.66 9.32 -13.89
C GLN A 245 22.27 9.12 -15.36
N ASN A 246 20.99 8.90 -15.65
CA ASN A 246 20.48 8.69 -17.01
C ASN A 246 19.76 9.93 -17.55
N CYS A 247 19.48 10.92 -16.68
CA CYS A 247 18.82 12.17 -17.03
C CYS A 247 19.58 13.00 -18.06
N LYS A 248 18.99 13.21 -19.24
CA LYS A 248 19.49 14.20 -20.22
C LYS A 248 18.74 15.52 -20.12
N TRP A 249 17.51 15.48 -19.60
CA TRP A 249 16.64 16.64 -19.43
C TRP A 249 15.91 16.53 -18.10
N ILE A 250 15.80 17.63 -17.36
CA ILE A 250 15.02 17.70 -16.12
C ILE A 250 13.78 18.57 -16.31
N GLY A 251 12.65 18.11 -15.77
CA GLY A 251 11.34 18.75 -15.90
C GLY A 251 10.97 19.63 -14.71
N THR A 252 10.42 20.80 -15.01
CA THR A 252 9.74 21.68 -14.05
C THR A 252 8.29 21.91 -14.48
N PRO A 253 7.28 21.71 -13.61
CA PRO A 253 5.89 21.94 -13.96
C PRO A 253 5.63 23.44 -14.11
N ILE A 254 4.79 23.79 -15.07
CA ILE A 254 4.24 25.14 -15.21
C ILE A 254 3.04 25.26 -14.28
N ARG A 255 3.01 26.31 -13.46
CA ARG A 255 1.87 26.56 -12.57
C ARG A 255 0.73 27.18 -13.36
N GLU A 256 -0.44 26.59 -13.25
CA GLU A 256 -1.65 27.02 -13.96
C GLU A 256 -2.18 28.35 -13.39
N ILE A 257 -2.63 29.23 -14.30
CA ILE A 257 -3.23 30.52 -13.96
C ILE A 257 -4.76 30.36 -13.95
N LYS A 258 -5.39 30.58 -12.80
CA LYS A 258 -6.84 30.31 -12.62
C LYS A 258 -7.76 31.50 -12.89
N ALA A 259 -7.22 32.73 -12.90
CA ALA A 259 -7.98 33.97 -13.11
C ALA A 259 -9.25 34.15 -12.23
N SER A 260 -9.24 33.60 -11.00
CA SER A 260 -10.35 33.65 -10.05
C SER A 260 -10.40 34.92 -9.19
N ILE A 261 -9.28 35.64 -9.02
CA ILE A 261 -9.20 36.90 -8.26
C ILE A 261 -9.08 38.06 -9.24
N LYS A 262 -10.03 39.00 -9.18
CA LYS A 262 -10.12 40.14 -10.12
C LYS A 262 -9.85 41.50 -9.48
N SER A 263 -10.00 41.61 -8.17
CA SER A 263 -9.80 42.85 -7.43
C SER A 263 -9.46 42.54 -5.97
N ILE A 264 -8.88 43.51 -5.27
CA ILE A 264 -8.61 43.45 -3.84
C ILE A 264 -9.23 44.65 -3.13
N PRO A 265 -9.80 44.48 -1.93
CA PRO A 265 -10.36 45.60 -1.18
C PRO A 265 -9.25 46.47 -0.61
N PHE A 266 -9.50 47.77 -0.49
CA PHE A 266 -8.69 48.68 0.31
C PHE A 266 -9.56 49.42 1.31
N TYR A 267 -8.96 49.80 2.44
CA TYR A 267 -9.66 50.35 3.60
C TYR A 267 -9.14 51.76 3.91
N LYS A 268 -10.04 52.64 4.36
CA LYS A 268 -9.71 53.97 4.90
C LYS A 268 -9.79 53.94 6.43
N TYR A 269 -8.99 54.78 7.07
CA TYR A 269 -8.99 54.98 8.51
C TYR A 269 -9.87 56.18 8.87
N THR A 270 -10.73 56.03 9.87
CA THR A 270 -11.43 57.15 10.51
C THR A 270 -10.61 57.73 11.65
N ALA A 271 -10.60 59.05 11.81
CA ALA A 271 -9.99 59.71 12.96
C ALA A 271 -10.86 59.52 14.22
N GLY A 272 -10.28 59.00 15.31
CA GLY A 272 -10.96 58.78 16.60
C GLY A 272 -10.25 57.73 17.47
N ASN A 273 -10.63 57.63 18.76
CA ASN A 273 -10.04 56.69 19.74
C ASN A 273 -10.30 55.21 19.41
N GLU A 274 -11.30 54.90 18.59
CA GLU A 274 -11.53 53.57 18.00
C GLU A 274 -11.16 53.59 16.52
N ARG A 275 -10.00 53.03 16.14
CA ARG A 275 -9.63 52.85 14.72
C ARG A 275 -10.55 51.80 14.08
N LYS A 276 -11.60 52.22 13.37
CA LYS A 276 -12.44 51.32 12.57
C LYS A 276 -11.94 51.25 11.12
N HIS A 277 -11.81 50.04 10.60
CA HIS A 277 -11.45 49.79 9.20
C HIS A 277 -12.71 49.85 8.34
N ILE A 278 -12.87 50.91 7.55
CA ILE A 278 -14.00 51.04 6.62
C ILE A 278 -13.53 50.70 5.22
N LYS A 279 -14.19 49.73 4.55
CA LYS A 279 -13.89 49.39 3.16
C LYS A 279 -14.14 50.63 2.29
N ALA A 280 -13.09 51.12 1.64
CA ALA A 280 -13.11 52.35 0.86
C ALA A 280 -13.36 52.11 -0.63
N GLY A 281 -13.06 50.90 -1.12
CA GLY A 281 -13.28 50.49 -2.50
C GLY A 281 -12.53 49.21 -2.82
N ASP A 282 -12.48 48.88 -4.11
CA ASP A 282 -11.73 47.75 -4.64
C ASP A 282 -10.73 48.23 -5.70
N ILE A 283 -9.50 47.75 -5.65
CA ILE A 283 -8.47 47.96 -6.67
C ILE A 283 -8.55 46.79 -7.65
N LYS A 284 -8.77 47.08 -8.92
CA LYS A 284 -8.77 46.07 -9.98
C LYS A 284 -7.36 45.51 -10.17
N LEU A 285 -7.26 44.18 -10.24
CA LEU A 285 -6.01 43.50 -10.59
C LEU A 285 -5.88 43.46 -12.11
N ASP A 286 -5.49 44.58 -12.70
CA ASP A 286 -5.22 44.74 -14.14
C ASP A 286 -3.73 45.00 -14.42
N TYR A 287 -3.38 45.17 -15.70
CA TYR A 287 -2.00 45.38 -16.13
C TYR A 287 -1.33 46.58 -15.46
N ASP A 288 -2.05 47.70 -15.30
CA ASP A 288 -1.48 48.93 -14.73
C ASP A 288 -1.16 48.76 -13.25
N PHE A 289 -2.07 48.16 -12.48
CA PHE A 289 -1.80 47.89 -11.07
C PHE A 289 -0.70 46.83 -10.92
N GLY A 290 -0.71 45.79 -11.76
CA GLY A 290 0.35 44.80 -11.82
C GLY A 290 1.72 45.43 -12.08
N TRP A 291 1.79 46.35 -13.04
CA TRP A 291 3.03 47.05 -13.38
C TRP A 291 3.59 47.88 -12.22
N LEU A 292 2.73 48.55 -11.45
CA LEU A 292 3.16 49.25 -10.24
C LEU A 292 3.69 48.30 -9.16
N ILE A 293 3.01 47.18 -8.94
CA ILE A 293 3.46 46.13 -8.01
C ILE A 293 4.83 45.59 -8.43
N GLY A 294 5.01 45.29 -9.73
CA GLY A 294 6.27 44.86 -10.30
C GLY A 294 7.40 45.87 -10.10
N LEU A 295 7.14 47.13 -10.43
CA LEU A 295 8.11 48.21 -10.24
C LEU A 295 8.46 48.40 -8.76
N PHE A 296 7.52 48.20 -7.84
CA PHE A 296 7.77 48.31 -6.42
C PHE A 296 8.64 47.17 -5.87
N TYR A 297 8.51 45.96 -6.42
CA TYR A 297 9.43 44.86 -6.11
C TYR A 297 10.88 45.24 -6.43
N ALA A 298 11.12 45.92 -7.56
CA ALA A 298 12.43 46.41 -7.98
C ALA A 298 12.87 47.64 -7.15
N GLU A 299 12.16 48.76 -7.30
CA GLU A 299 12.61 50.10 -6.88
C GLU A 299 11.79 50.73 -5.74
N GLY A 300 10.84 49.99 -5.17
CA GLY A 300 9.92 50.48 -4.15
C GLY A 300 10.47 50.44 -2.73
N SER A 301 10.01 51.36 -1.88
CA SER A 301 10.22 51.30 -0.43
C SER A 301 9.05 51.88 0.35
N PHE A 302 8.87 51.43 1.59
CA PHE A 302 7.90 51.99 2.53
C PHE A 302 8.54 53.16 3.28
N LYS A 303 7.93 54.34 3.28
CA LYS A 303 8.48 55.53 3.97
C LYS A 303 7.38 56.43 4.51
N GLY A 304 7.29 56.54 5.84
CA GLY A 304 6.54 57.60 6.53
C GLY A 304 5.02 57.59 6.33
N GLY A 305 4.37 56.42 6.25
CA GLY A 305 2.91 56.35 6.06
C GLY A 305 2.48 56.34 4.58
N GLY A 306 3.39 55.97 3.67
CA GLY A 306 3.22 56.00 2.22
C GLY A 306 4.26 55.16 1.46
N LEU A 307 4.17 55.19 0.13
CA LEU A 307 5.06 54.46 -0.78
C LEU A 307 6.10 55.40 -1.40
N THR A 308 7.29 54.92 -1.73
CA THR A 308 8.28 55.66 -2.51
C THR A 308 8.88 54.77 -3.58
N TYR A 309 8.96 55.25 -4.82
CA TYR A 309 9.71 54.64 -5.91
C TYR A 309 10.97 55.45 -6.16
N SER A 310 12.14 54.81 -6.16
CA SER A 310 13.42 55.44 -6.45
C SER A 310 13.82 55.18 -7.91
N LEU A 311 13.74 56.20 -8.74
CA LEU A 311 13.88 56.11 -10.19
C LEU A 311 15.06 56.98 -10.69
N SER A 312 15.47 56.76 -11.92
CA SER A 312 16.33 57.71 -12.63
C SER A 312 15.52 58.95 -13.04
N PRO A 313 16.08 60.18 -12.97
CA PRO A 313 15.43 61.38 -13.49
C PRO A 313 15.10 61.33 -15.00
N LYS A 314 15.63 60.35 -15.73
CA LYS A 314 15.30 60.12 -17.14
C LYS A 314 14.00 59.31 -17.33
N GLU A 315 13.52 58.62 -16.31
CA GLU A 315 12.35 57.73 -16.32
C GLU A 315 11.05 58.50 -16.02
N THR A 316 10.90 59.66 -16.67
CA THR A 316 9.73 60.53 -16.50
C THR A 316 8.43 59.86 -16.96
N ASP A 317 8.49 58.89 -17.86
CA ASP A 317 7.33 58.11 -18.29
C ASP A 317 6.81 57.19 -17.17
N TYR A 318 7.72 56.65 -16.34
CA TYR A 318 7.37 55.82 -15.18
C TYR A 318 6.71 56.66 -14.09
N GLU A 319 7.30 57.83 -13.78
CA GLU A 319 6.71 58.83 -12.88
C GLU A 319 5.29 59.18 -13.30
N ASN A 320 5.11 59.61 -14.56
CA ASN A 320 3.80 59.98 -15.09
C ASN A 320 2.79 58.83 -15.00
N ARG A 321 3.24 57.58 -15.14
CA ARG A 321 2.38 56.41 -14.99
C ARG A 321 1.94 56.18 -13.54
N ILE A 322 2.84 56.40 -12.57
CA ILE A 322 2.53 56.33 -11.14
C ILE A 322 1.50 57.40 -10.77
N ILE A 323 1.73 58.66 -11.18
CA ILE A 323 0.84 59.80 -10.89
C ILE A 323 -0.56 59.53 -11.45
N ARG A 324 -0.67 59.18 -12.73
CA ARG A 324 -1.96 58.86 -13.38
C ARG A 324 -2.73 57.74 -12.68
N PHE A 325 -2.04 56.76 -12.09
CA PHE A 325 -2.71 55.73 -11.32
C PHE A 325 -3.23 56.26 -9.99
N CYS A 326 -2.43 57.04 -9.26
CA CYS A 326 -2.81 57.62 -7.97
C CYS A 326 -3.99 58.59 -8.09
N ASP A 327 -4.05 59.37 -9.18
CA ASP A 327 -5.14 60.30 -9.47
C ASP A 327 -6.50 59.61 -9.55
N LYS A 328 -6.56 58.38 -10.08
CA LYS A 328 -7.81 57.58 -10.16
C LYS A 328 -8.44 57.32 -8.78
N PHE A 329 -7.62 57.33 -7.72
CA PHE A 329 -8.04 57.06 -6.34
C PHE A 329 -7.97 58.30 -5.44
N GLY A 330 -7.54 59.45 -5.97
CA GLY A 330 -7.35 60.69 -5.23
C GLY A 330 -6.22 60.63 -4.20
N TRP A 331 -5.17 59.84 -4.47
CA TRP A 331 -3.99 59.78 -3.59
C TRP A 331 -2.97 60.83 -4.01
N GLY A 332 -2.51 61.64 -3.05
CA GLY A 332 -1.50 62.66 -3.28
C GLY A 332 -0.15 62.06 -3.64
N THR A 333 0.52 62.65 -4.63
CA THR A 333 1.88 62.30 -5.06
C THR A 333 2.80 63.51 -4.98
N ASP A 334 4.08 63.27 -4.73
CA ASP A 334 5.14 64.29 -4.73
C ASP A 334 6.39 63.70 -5.37
N THR A 335 7.08 64.47 -6.22
CA THR A 335 8.31 64.03 -6.88
C THR A 335 9.46 64.90 -6.42
N ARG A 336 10.54 64.26 -5.96
CA ARG A 336 11.75 64.95 -5.49
C ARG A 336 12.99 64.39 -6.16
N ILE A 337 13.81 65.26 -6.74
CA ILE A 337 15.09 64.90 -7.32
C ILE A 337 16.20 65.33 -6.37
N PHE A 338 17.15 64.43 -6.11
CA PHE A 338 18.31 64.70 -5.28
C PHE A 338 19.57 64.18 -5.95
N ASP A 339 20.68 64.88 -5.76
CA ASP A 339 21.98 64.44 -6.23
C ASP A 339 22.54 63.35 -5.33
N THR A 340 22.99 62.27 -5.95
CA THR A 340 23.56 61.10 -5.30
C THR A 340 25.05 61.00 -5.61
N HIS A 341 25.83 60.70 -4.59
CA HIS A 341 27.28 60.55 -4.69
C HIS A 341 27.61 59.10 -4.32
N GLY A 342 28.17 58.37 -5.28
CA GLY A 342 28.63 56.99 -5.09
C GLY A 342 30.14 56.89 -5.32
N PHE A 343 30.73 55.78 -4.89
CA PHE A 343 32.13 55.45 -5.18
C PHE A 343 32.19 54.13 -5.95
N ILE A 344 32.89 54.12 -7.10
CA ILE A 344 33.25 52.89 -7.81
C ILE A 344 34.78 52.75 -7.70
N GLY A 345 35.22 51.88 -6.78
CA GLY A 345 36.63 51.87 -6.35
C GLY A 345 36.96 53.17 -5.61
N GLU A 346 38.00 53.89 -6.07
CA GLU A 346 38.38 55.19 -5.51
C GLU A 346 37.74 56.38 -6.25
N ARG A 347 36.94 56.13 -7.30
CA ARG A 347 36.36 57.17 -8.14
C ARG A 347 34.99 57.61 -7.61
N LEU A 348 34.86 58.90 -7.31
CA LEU A 348 33.56 59.55 -7.07
C LEU A 348 32.72 59.52 -8.36
N VAL A 349 31.50 59.02 -8.25
CA VAL A 349 30.51 59.00 -9.30
C VAL A 349 29.32 59.81 -8.82
N GLU A 350 29.09 60.93 -9.48
CA GLU A 350 27.92 61.77 -9.27
C GLU A 350 26.77 61.27 -10.14
N GLY A 351 25.60 61.17 -9.53
CA GLY A 351 24.34 60.83 -10.17
C GLY A 351 23.21 61.66 -9.57
N SER A 352 22.00 61.44 -10.06
CA SER A 352 20.81 62.04 -9.47
C SER A 352 19.73 60.95 -9.41
N THR A 353 18.93 60.97 -8.35
CA THR A 353 17.84 60.01 -8.10
C THR A 353 16.53 60.77 -7.94
N MET A 354 15.48 60.29 -8.60
CA MET A 354 14.12 60.80 -8.52
C MET A 354 13.29 59.92 -7.60
N ASN A 355 12.78 60.48 -6.50
CA ASN A 355 11.85 59.78 -5.61
C ASN A 355 10.43 60.22 -5.90
N VAL A 356 9.59 59.30 -6.35
CA VAL A 356 8.14 59.48 -6.50
C VAL A 356 7.47 58.96 -5.23
N ILE A 357 6.93 59.88 -4.43
CA ILE A 357 6.36 59.62 -3.11
C ILE A 357 4.84 59.63 -3.21
N ILE A 358 4.17 58.63 -2.63
CA ILE A 358 2.72 58.52 -2.57
C ILE A 358 2.27 58.59 -1.11
N TYR A 359 1.53 59.64 -0.75
CA TYR A 359 1.02 59.86 0.61
C TYR A 359 -0.31 59.15 0.81
N SER A 360 -0.26 57.83 1.03
CA SER A 360 -1.46 57.03 1.29
C SER A 360 -1.17 55.84 2.19
N THR A 361 -1.57 55.94 3.45
CA THR A 361 -1.50 54.83 4.40
C THR A 361 -2.40 53.67 3.96
N SER A 362 -3.54 53.97 3.32
CA SER A 362 -4.41 52.95 2.74
C SER A 362 -3.70 52.12 1.67
N LEU A 363 -2.93 52.77 0.77
CA LEU A 363 -2.18 52.09 -0.28
C LEU A 363 -0.95 51.35 0.29
N GLU A 364 -0.26 51.94 1.27
CA GLU A 364 0.82 51.27 2.00
C GLU A 364 0.34 49.94 2.60
N ASN A 365 -0.80 49.92 3.29
CA ASN A 365 -1.36 48.69 3.84
C ASN A 365 -1.72 47.67 2.76
N VAL A 366 -2.18 48.11 1.60
CA VAL A 366 -2.43 47.20 0.48
C VAL A 366 -1.12 46.55 0.04
N PHE A 367 -0.06 47.34 -0.16
CA PHE A 367 1.24 46.82 -0.58
C PHE A 367 1.85 45.92 0.50
N ASP A 368 1.82 46.31 1.76
CA ASP A 368 2.33 45.50 2.88
C ASP A 368 1.56 44.17 3.00
N ASN A 369 0.24 44.17 2.86
CA ASN A 369 -0.56 42.93 2.84
C ASN A 369 -0.26 42.04 1.62
N ILE A 370 0.13 42.62 0.47
CA ILE A 370 0.48 41.87 -0.73
C ILE A 370 1.85 41.20 -0.56
N MET A 371 2.87 41.97 -0.18
CA MET A 371 4.27 41.54 -0.30
C MET A 371 5.04 41.43 1.00
N GLY A 372 4.55 42.06 2.07
CA GLY A 372 5.24 42.21 3.35
C GLY A 372 6.58 42.95 3.26
N LYS A 373 7.23 43.12 4.41
CA LYS A 373 8.55 43.78 4.50
C LYS A 373 9.65 43.08 3.70
N GLU A 374 9.57 41.75 3.59
CA GLU A 374 10.54 40.94 2.86
C GLU A 374 10.34 40.96 1.34
N LYS A 375 9.28 41.62 0.84
CA LYS A 375 8.93 41.70 -0.59
C LYS A 375 8.88 40.32 -1.26
N VAL A 376 7.99 39.46 -0.77
CA VAL A 376 7.75 38.12 -1.35
C VAL A 376 6.54 38.17 -2.27
N ILE A 377 6.56 37.40 -3.36
CA ILE A 377 5.38 37.22 -4.24
C ILE A 377 4.46 36.17 -3.61
N PRO A 378 3.20 36.50 -3.27
CA PRO A 378 2.32 35.57 -2.59
C PRO A 378 1.71 34.54 -3.55
N ASP A 379 1.38 33.35 -3.02
CA ASP A 379 0.86 32.22 -3.82
C ASP A 379 -0.41 32.57 -4.62
N TRP A 380 -1.25 33.45 -4.07
CA TRP A 380 -2.51 33.85 -4.70
C TRP A 380 -2.32 34.65 -6.01
N PHE A 381 -1.11 35.10 -6.36
CA PHE A 381 -0.85 35.70 -7.67
C PHE A 381 -1.23 34.75 -8.82
N TRP A 382 -1.00 33.44 -8.69
CA TRP A 382 -1.41 32.45 -9.70
C TRP A 382 -2.94 32.26 -9.82
N LYS A 383 -3.71 32.91 -8.95
CA LYS A 383 -5.16 33.00 -9.04
C LYS A 383 -5.63 34.29 -9.73
N CYS A 384 -4.72 35.20 -10.08
CA CYS A 384 -5.04 36.46 -10.76
C CYS A 384 -5.12 36.29 -12.27
N HIS A 385 -5.67 37.28 -12.97
CA HIS A 385 -5.71 37.29 -14.43
C HIS A 385 -4.31 37.52 -15.05
N GLU A 386 -4.02 36.92 -16.20
CA GLU A 386 -2.71 37.02 -16.87
C GLU A 386 -2.29 38.47 -17.16
N SER A 387 -3.26 39.36 -17.41
CA SER A 387 -3.00 40.79 -17.61
C SER A 387 -2.29 41.43 -16.42
N PHE A 388 -2.75 41.15 -15.19
CA PHE A 388 -2.10 41.63 -13.97
C PHE A 388 -0.68 41.05 -13.83
N LEU A 389 -0.53 39.74 -14.04
CA LEU A 389 0.75 39.06 -13.89
C LEU A 389 1.78 39.50 -14.94
N ASN A 390 1.36 39.75 -16.18
CA ASN A 390 2.20 40.39 -17.19
C ASN A 390 2.63 41.80 -16.76
N GLY A 391 1.72 42.57 -16.16
CA GLY A 391 2.05 43.85 -15.54
C GLY A 391 3.16 43.69 -14.51
N VAL A 392 3.03 42.77 -13.56
CA VAL A 392 4.04 42.51 -12.51
C VAL A 392 5.41 42.18 -13.13
N ILE A 393 5.45 41.31 -14.14
CA ILE A 393 6.72 40.97 -14.82
C ILE A 393 7.32 42.20 -15.48
N ASP A 394 6.53 42.94 -16.28
CA ASP A 394 7.03 44.09 -17.04
C ASP A 394 7.45 45.24 -16.13
N GLY A 395 6.75 45.46 -15.02
CA GLY A 395 7.11 46.45 -14.01
C GLY A 395 8.43 46.11 -13.33
N TYR A 396 8.63 44.83 -12.99
CA TYR A 396 9.89 44.38 -12.38
C TYR A 396 11.07 44.49 -13.36
N VAL A 397 10.87 44.09 -14.62
CA VAL A 397 11.87 44.26 -15.69
C VAL A 397 12.15 45.73 -15.98
N ALA A 398 11.14 46.61 -15.88
CA ALA A 398 11.33 48.05 -16.09
C ALA A 398 12.23 48.69 -15.04
N GLY A 399 12.17 48.23 -13.78
CA GLY A 399 13.06 48.70 -12.70
C GLY A 399 14.45 48.05 -12.76
N ASP A 400 14.53 46.73 -12.59
CA ASP A 400 15.83 46.04 -12.40
C ASP A 400 16.47 45.52 -13.71
N GLY A 401 15.81 45.69 -14.86
CA GLY A 401 16.20 45.05 -16.12
C GLY A 401 17.14 45.90 -16.99
N HIS A 402 18.37 45.42 -17.19
CA HIS A 402 19.30 46.02 -18.14
C HIS A 402 19.17 45.40 -19.54
N CYS A 403 18.66 46.16 -20.51
CA CYS A 403 18.45 45.69 -21.89
C CYS A 403 19.78 45.54 -22.66
N ILE A 404 20.06 44.33 -23.14
CA ILE A 404 21.16 44.03 -24.06
C ILE A 404 20.57 43.80 -25.45
N LYS A 405 20.51 44.87 -26.25
CA LYS A 405 19.90 44.86 -27.58
C LYS A 405 20.51 43.84 -28.54
N LYS A 406 21.83 43.66 -28.49
CA LYS A 406 22.57 42.71 -29.34
C LYS A 406 22.08 41.27 -29.16
N ASP A 407 21.80 40.89 -27.91
CA ASP A 407 21.43 39.53 -27.52
C ASP A 407 19.91 39.36 -27.36
N LYS A 408 19.13 40.43 -27.64
CA LYS A 408 17.67 40.48 -27.47
C LYS A 408 17.20 39.95 -26.10
N ARG A 409 17.83 40.41 -25.02
CA ARG A 409 17.53 40.00 -23.64
C ARG A 409 17.67 41.15 -22.65
N HIS A 410 17.03 41.01 -21.50
CA HIS A 410 17.28 41.81 -20.31
C HIS A 410 18.09 40.99 -19.31
N ASN A 411 19.10 41.61 -18.72
CA ASN A 411 19.83 41.07 -17.58
C ASN A 411 19.34 41.77 -16.33
N ILE A 412 18.81 41.00 -15.39
CA ILE A 412 18.33 41.47 -14.10
C ILE A 412 19.35 41.04 -13.05
N THR A 413 19.69 41.90 -12.10
CA THR A 413 20.61 41.58 -11.02
C THR A 413 20.02 41.88 -9.66
N SER A 414 20.18 40.96 -8.70
CA SER A 414 19.76 41.18 -7.31
C SER A 414 20.69 40.45 -6.35
N VAL A 415 20.91 41.04 -5.17
CA VAL A 415 21.59 40.36 -4.05
C VAL A 415 20.65 39.37 -3.34
N ARG A 416 19.33 39.45 -3.61
CA ARG A 416 18.31 38.60 -3.00
C ARG A 416 17.85 37.54 -4.01
N PRO A 417 18.27 36.26 -3.89
CA PRO A 417 17.93 35.24 -4.89
C PRO A 417 16.44 34.89 -4.91
N TYR A 418 15.75 34.95 -3.76
CA TYR A 418 14.39 34.43 -3.65
C TYR A 418 13.40 35.14 -4.57
N ILE A 419 13.50 36.48 -4.71
CA ILE A 419 12.64 37.24 -5.62
C ILE A 419 12.90 36.88 -7.08
N LEU A 420 14.16 36.65 -7.47
CA LEU A 420 14.50 36.22 -8.83
C LEU A 420 13.92 34.84 -9.15
N TYR A 421 13.91 33.91 -8.19
CA TYR A 421 13.25 32.60 -8.37
C TYR A 421 11.73 32.72 -8.52
N GLN A 422 11.08 33.60 -7.75
CA GLN A 422 9.63 33.83 -7.88
C GLN A 422 9.25 34.54 -9.20
N ILE A 423 10.06 35.51 -9.63
CA ILE A 423 9.91 36.17 -10.95
C ILE A 423 10.12 35.16 -12.07
N ARG A 424 11.13 34.28 -11.99
CA ARG A 424 11.33 33.17 -12.93
C ARG A 424 10.08 32.30 -13.02
N ASP A 425 9.46 31.96 -11.89
CA ASP A 425 8.27 31.13 -11.85
C ASP A 425 7.05 31.83 -12.47
N LEU A 426 6.90 33.15 -12.29
CA LEU A 426 5.88 33.94 -12.97
C LEU A 426 6.10 33.98 -14.49
N ILE A 427 7.33 34.24 -14.95
CA ILE A 427 7.69 34.24 -16.38
C ILE A 427 7.39 32.86 -16.99
N LEU A 428 7.73 31.78 -16.29
CA LEU A 428 7.45 30.41 -16.71
C LEU A 428 5.94 30.14 -16.84
N SER A 429 5.15 30.68 -15.92
CA SER A 429 3.70 30.43 -15.84
C SER A 429 2.90 31.24 -16.85
N VAL A 430 3.25 32.52 -17.03
CA VAL A 430 2.52 33.49 -17.85
C VAL A 430 3.01 33.50 -19.29
N ARG A 431 4.34 33.45 -19.49
CA ARG A 431 4.95 33.60 -20.82
C ARG A 431 5.46 32.28 -21.38
N HIS A 432 5.43 31.21 -20.57
CA HIS A 432 6.01 29.92 -20.93
C HIS A 432 7.44 30.11 -21.46
N GLN A 433 8.25 30.91 -20.76
CA GLN A 433 9.64 31.17 -21.09
C GLN A 433 10.51 30.72 -19.92
N TYR A 434 11.64 30.07 -20.21
CA TYR A 434 12.60 29.72 -19.18
C TYR A 434 13.70 30.78 -19.08
N SER A 435 13.72 31.48 -17.94
CA SER A 435 14.74 32.48 -17.64
C SER A 435 15.92 31.83 -16.90
N GLY A 436 17.13 31.97 -17.46
CA GLY A 436 18.32 31.45 -16.82
C GLY A 436 18.66 32.25 -15.56
N ILE A 437 19.13 31.59 -14.51
CA ILE A 437 19.49 32.20 -13.23
C ILE A 437 20.83 31.67 -12.74
N GLY A 438 21.65 32.53 -12.14
CA GLY A 438 22.91 32.12 -11.54
C GLY A 438 23.48 33.18 -10.61
N TYR A 439 24.58 32.83 -9.94
CA TYR A 439 25.34 33.69 -9.06
C TYR A 439 26.64 34.11 -9.75
N SER A 440 27.05 35.36 -9.56
CA SER A 440 28.30 35.92 -10.09
C SER A 440 29.21 36.31 -8.93
N ASP A 441 30.26 35.53 -8.68
CA ASP A 441 31.24 35.82 -7.62
C ASP A 441 31.87 37.21 -7.77
N ALA A 442 32.18 37.62 -9.01
CA ALA A 442 32.77 38.91 -9.32
C ALA A 442 31.86 40.11 -8.94
N ARG A 443 30.54 39.94 -8.99
CA ARG A 443 29.55 40.99 -8.69
C ARG A 443 28.93 40.82 -7.32
N LYS A 444 29.21 39.70 -6.63
CA LYS A 444 28.55 39.27 -5.39
C LYS A 444 27.01 39.37 -5.46
N ALA A 445 26.44 39.02 -6.62
CA ALA A 445 25.02 39.15 -6.90
C ALA A 445 24.50 38.01 -7.78
N TRP A 446 23.22 37.73 -7.66
CA TRP A 446 22.49 36.85 -8.55
C TRP A 446 22.06 37.59 -9.81
N TRP A 447 22.02 36.88 -10.93
CA TRP A 447 21.55 37.37 -12.20
C TRP A 447 20.43 36.49 -12.72
N LEU A 448 19.46 37.10 -13.40
CA LEU A 448 18.42 36.44 -14.15
C LEU A 448 18.40 36.99 -15.59
N ILE A 449 18.38 36.10 -16.57
CA ILE A 449 18.28 36.45 -17.99
C ILE A 449 16.83 36.32 -18.43
N TYR A 450 16.24 37.45 -18.84
CA TYR A 450 14.90 37.51 -19.40
C TYR A 450 14.95 37.74 -20.93
N PRO A 451 14.62 36.75 -21.76
CA PRO A 451 14.64 36.91 -23.22
C PRO A 451 13.52 37.83 -23.71
N MET A 452 13.79 38.68 -24.70
CA MET A 452 12.78 39.58 -25.28
C MET A 452 11.84 38.89 -26.28
N GLN A 453 12.13 37.64 -26.67
CA GLN A 453 11.32 36.86 -27.61
C GLN A 453 10.94 35.49 -27.01
N PRO A 454 9.75 34.95 -27.33
CA PRO A 454 9.33 33.61 -26.89
C PRO A 454 10.28 32.52 -27.39
N CYS A 455 10.78 31.68 -26.49
CA CYS A 455 11.65 30.56 -26.80
C CYS A 455 10.85 29.26 -26.98
N PHE A 456 9.97 29.22 -27.99
CA PHE A 456 9.30 27.98 -28.39
C PHE A 456 10.05 27.33 -29.56
N ASP A 457 10.46 26.09 -29.33
CA ASP A 457 10.90 25.08 -30.32
C ASP A 457 11.57 25.62 -31.60
N SER A 458 12.62 26.45 -31.45
CA SER A 458 13.30 27.03 -32.61
C SER A 458 14.79 27.27 -32.37
N GLN A 459 15.58 26.97 -33.41
CA GLN A 459 17.05 27.08 -33.51
C GLN A 459 17.56 28.54 -33.52
N PHE A 460 16.91 29.46 -32.82
CA PHE A 460 17.24 30.87 -32.87
C PHE A 460 18.11 31.31 -31.69
N TYR A 461 19.40 30.96 -31.71
CA TYR A 461 20.54 31.77 -31.24
C TYR A 461 21.82 31.19 -31.89
N LYS A 462 22.27 31.80 -32.99
CA LYS A 462 23.38 31.34 -33.84
C LYS A 462 24.77 31.44 -33.21
N ASP A 463 24.89 31.93 -31.97
CA ASP A 463 26.18 32.19 -31.30
C ASP A 463 26.50 31.23 -30.13
N GLY A 464 25.72 30.15 -29.98
CA GLY A 464 26.01 29.12 -28.99
C GLY A 464 25.77 29.55 -27.53
N SER A 465 25.20 30.74 -27.31
CA SER A 465 24.86 31.24 -25.99
C SER A 465 23.37 31.01 -25.70
N TYR A 466 23.10 29.92 -24.97
CA TYR A 466 21.82 29.58 -24.32
C TYR A 466 20.64 29.20 -25.26
N GLN A 467 20.36 27.89 -25.39
CA GLN A 467 19.15 27.18 -24.88
C GLN A 467 18.78 25.95 -25.73
N TYR A 468 18.57 24.83 -25.03
CA TYR A 468 17.82 23.66 -25.49
C TYR A 468 16.72 23.45 -24.46
N ILE A 469 15.49 23.92 -24.75
CA ILE A 469 14.33 23.79 -23.87
C ILE A 469 13.22 23.12 -24.66
N LYS A 470 12.48 22.22 -24.01
CA LYS A 470 11.32 21.56 -24.61
C LYS A 470 10.09 21.76 -23.74
N PHE A 471 8.98 22.07 -24.40
CA PHE A 471 7.65 22.06 -23.79
C PHE A 471 6.99 20.73 -24.08
N GLN A 472 6.59 20.02 -23.03
CA GLN A 472 5.90 18.74 -23.20
C GLN A 472 4.89 18.54 -22.08
N LYS A 473 3.79 17.85 -22.40
CA LYS A 473 2.84 17.41 -21.39
C LYS A 473 3.36 16.13 -20.73
N VAL A 474 3.49 16.14 -19.41
CA VAL A 474 3.77 14.96 -18.58
C VAL A 474 2.57 14.81 -17.65
N TYR A 475 1.96 13.62 -17.58
CA TYR A 475 0.73 13.40 -16.81
C TYR A 475 -0.42 14.38 -17.15
N LYS A 476 -0.57 14.75 -18.44
CA LYS A 476 -1.53 15.77 -18.92
C LYS A 476 -1.27 17.20 -18.44
N GLN A 477 -0.16 17.46 -17.74
CA GLN A 477 0.25 18.77 -17.22
C GLN A 477 1.41 19.36 -18.03
N PRO A 478 1.47 20.68 -18.25
CA PRO A 478 2.57 21.31 -19.00
C PRO A 478 3.87 21.36 -18.17
N TYR A 479 4.95 20.83 -18.73
CA TYR A 479 6.30 20.87 -18.16
C TYR A 479 7.27 21.59 -19.10
N VAL A 480 8.27 22.23 -18.49
CA VAL A 480 9.44 22.76 -19.17
C VAL A 480 10.64 21.90 -18.84
N PHE A 481 11.27 21.36 -19.88
CA PHE A 481 12.44 20.51 -19.78
C PHE A 481 13.71 21.27 -20.12
N VAL A 482 14.69 21.18 -19.22
CA VAL A 482 16.00 21.83 -19.37
C VAL A 482 17.08 20.77 -19.53
N LYS A 483 17.92 20.93 -20.55
CA LYS A 483 19.00 19.99 -20.87
C LYS A 483 20.11 20.01 -19.81
N VAL A 484 20.68 18.84 -19.53
CA VAL A 484 21.92 18.71 -18.75
C VAL A 484 23.09 19.32 -19.52
N LYS A 485 23.84 20.21 -18.86
CA LYS A 485 25.06 20.84 -19.38
C LYS A 485 26.29 20.01 -19.06
N LYS A 486 26.41 19.55 -17.82
CA LYS A 486 27.58 18.81 -17.32
C LYS A 486 27.14 17.81 -16.25
N ARG A 487 27.75 16.63 -16.24
CA ARG A 487 27.61 15.61 -15.19
C ARG A 487 28.99 15.22 -14.68
N GLU A 488 29.13 15.13 -13.37
CA GLU A 488 30.36 14.74 -12.67
C GLU A 488 30.03 13.69 -11.61
N PHE A 489 30.90 12.69 -11.45
CA PHE A 489 30.79 11.72 -10.37
C PHE A 489 31.85 12.04 -9.31
N ILE A 490 31.45 12.07 -8.05
CA ILE A 490 32.27 12.50 -6.91
C ILE A 490 32.25 11.37 -5.88
N ASP A 491 33.42 10.86 -5.48
CA ASP A 491 33.50 9.94 -4.34
C ASP A 491 33.17 10.71 -3.05
N TYR A 492 32.29 10.15 -2.24
CA TYR A 492 31.73 10.81 -1.07
C TYR A 492 31.58 9.84 0.10
N GLU A 493 31.96 10.31 1.27
CA GLU A 493 31.73 9.67 2.56
C GLU A 493 31.15 10.73 3.50
N GLY A 494 29.93 10.51 3.98
CA GLY A 494 29.22 11.49 4.80
C GLY A 494 27.74 11.16 4.93
N PHE A 495 26.90 12.16 5.16
CA PHE A 495 25.45 11.97 5.26
C PHE A 495 24.73 12.37 3.98
N VAL A 496 23.69 11.64 3.63
CA VAL A 496 22.76 11.94 2.53
C VAL A 496 21.35 12.10 3.07
N TYR A 497 20.56 12.95 2.40
CA TYR A 497 19.28 13.47 2.89
C TYR A 497 18.12 13.22 1.92
N ASP A 498 16.90 13.26 2.42
CA ASP A 498 15.64 13.35 1.66
C ASP A 498 14.55 14.07 2.48
N LEU A 499 13.42 14.39 1.87
CA LEU A 499 12.30 15.10 2.48
C LEU A 499 10.99 14.34 2.38
N GLU A 500 10.38 14.03 3.53
CA GLU A 500 9.02 13.48 3.59
C GLU A 500 7.98 14.55 3.19
N THR A 501 7.31 14.32 2.07
CA THR A 501 6.26 15.16 1.46
C THR A 501 5.20 14.28 0.81
N LYS A 502 4.07 14.84 0.36
CA LYS A 502 3.01 14.12 -0.40
C LYS A 502 3.45 13.72 -1.84
N GLY A 503 4.62 13.11 -1.99
CA GLY A 503 5.12 12.35 -3.14
C GLY A 503 6.24 12.97 -3.99
N SER A 504 6.56 14.27 -3.88
CA SER A 504 7.62 14.93 -4.66
C SER A 504 7.84 16.36 -4.18
N TYR A 505 9.06 16.87 -4.35
CA TYR A 505 9.39 18.26 -4.03
C TYR A 505 10.29 18.88 -5.11
N ARG A 506 10.53 20.19 -4.99
CA ARG A 506 11.19 20.99 -6.02
C ARG A 506 12.57 21.48 -5.57
N THR A 507 13.56 21.22 -6.40
CA THR A 507 14.85 21.91 -6.38
C THR A 507 14.82 23.07 -7.38
N PRO A 508 15.75 24.05 -7.28
CA PRO A 508 15.93 25.07 -8.31
C PRO A 508 16.10 24.53 -9.73
N SER A 509 16.60 23.29 -9.84
CA SER A 509 16.89 22.58 -11.09
C SER A 509 15.69 21.82 -11.65
N GLY A 510 14.73 21.39 -10.82
CA GLY A 510 13.52 20.71 -11.27
C GLY A 510 12.86 19.85 -10.19
N ILE A 511 11.90 19.02 -10.61
CA ILE A 511 11.18 18.12 -9.71
C ILE A 511 11.96 16.84 -9.49
N ILE A 512 12.11 16.50 -8.22
CA ILE A 512 12.70 15.25 -7.79
C ILE A 512 11.70 14.46 -6.93
N HIS A 513 11.89 13.14 -6.91
CA HIS A 513 11.00 12.25 -6.18
C HIS A 513 11.30 12.38 -4.69
N ASN A 514 10.26 12.44 -3.87
CA ASN A 514 10.43 12.04 -2.48
C ASN A 514 10.72 10.55 -2.50
N SER A 515 11.88 10.10 -2.02
CA SER A 515 12.22 8.67 -1.99
C SER A 515 11.43 7.88 -0.94
N GLU A 516 10.11 8.03 -0.94
CA GLU A 516 9.20 7.13 -0.27
C GLU A 516 8.76 6.01 -1.23
N LEU A 517 8.59 4.82 -0.66
CA LEU A 517 8.27 3.58 -1.34
C LEU A 517 7.16 3.79 -2.39
N PRO A 518 7.24 3.15 -3.56
CA PRO A 518 6.21 3.28 -4.58
C PRO A 518 4.80 3.00 -4.04
N LYS A 519 3.81 3.68 -4.62
CA LYS A 519 2.39 3.45 -4.31
C LYS A 519 1.98 2.08 -4.81
N TRP A 520 1.53 1.19 -3.92
CA TRP A 520 1.36 -0.21 -4.29
C TRP A 520 -0.12 -0.71 -4.26
N PRO A 521 -0.64 -1.21 -5.40
CA PRO A 521 -1.88 -2.01 -5.55
C PRO A 521 -1.74 -3.45 -5.01
N PRO A 522 -2.73 -4.37 -5.13
CA PRO A 522 -2.77 -5.72 -4.52
C PRO A 522 -1.51 -6.60 -4.63
N LYS A 523 -0.63 -6.35 -5.61
CA LYS A 523 0.73 -6.92 -5.67
C LYS A 523 1.66 -6.49 -4.48
N ARG A 524 1.21 -5.58 -3.61
CA ARG A 524 1.93 -5.06 -2.41
C ARG A 524 2.11 -6.12 -1.36
N ALA A 525 1.12 -6.98 -1.11
CA ALA A 525 1.16 -7.88 0.05
C ALA A 525 2.31 -8.89 -0.06
N ASP A 526 2.41 -9.58 -1.21
CA ASP A 526 3.45 -10.58 -1.46
C ASP A 526 4.85 -9.97 -1.44
N GLN A 527 5.02 -8.81 -2.07
CA GLN A 527 6.30 -8.11 -2.11
C GLN A 527 6.68 -7.56 -0.72
N LEU A 528 5.74 -6.95 -0.01
CA LEU A 528 5.95 -6.41 1.35
C LEU A 528 6.34 -7.54 2.31
N TRP A 529 5.67 -8.68 2.21
CA TRP A 529 5.99 -9.86 2.99
C TRP A 529 7.39 -10.39 2.66
N ALA A 530 7.73 -10.50 1.37
CA ALA A 530 9.08 -10.89 0.95
C ALA A 530 10.14 -9.93 1.50
N ASP A 531 9.91 -8.62 1.37
CA ASP A 531 10.85 -7.59 1.81
C ASP A 531 11.04 -7.60 3.34
N ILE A 532 9.94 -7.68 4.11
CA ILE A 532 10.00 -7.75 5.58
C ILE A 532 10.70 -9.03 6.02
N THR A 533 10.26 -10.19 5.49
CA THR A 533 10.76 -11.49 5.95
C THR A 533 12.24 -11.70 5.64
N GLN A 534 12.74 -11.17 4.52
CA GLN A 534 14.17 -11.21 4.17
C GLN A 534 15.04 -10.34 5.08
N THR A 535 14.47 -9.33 5.73
CA THR A 535 15.22 -8.44 6.64
C THR A 535 15.33 -8.98 8.05
N VAL A 536 14.50 -9.97 8.40
CA VAL A 536 14.53 -10.63 9.71
C VAL A 536 15.53 -11.79 9.66
N PRO A 537 16.55 -11.81 10.54
CA PRO A 537 17.48 -12.93 10.62
C PRO A 537 16.77 -14.28 10.80
N ILE A 538 17.42 -15.38 10.44
CA ILE A 538 16.86 -16.74 10.59
C ILE A 538 16.38 -17.00 12.03
N LYS A 539 17.09 -16.45 13.03
CA LYS A 539 16.74 -16.55 14.45
C LYS A 539 15.84 -15.42 14.99
N GLY A 540 15.51 -14.42 14.16
CA GLY A 540 14.54 -13.38 14.53
C GLY A 540 13.12 -13.93 14.62
N ILE A 541 12.16 -13.14 15.08
CA ILE A 541 10.75 -13.56 15.21
C ILE A 541 9.91 -12.91 14.10
N ILE A 542 9.05 -13.68 13.44
CA ILE A 542 8.02 -13.19 12.51
C ILE A 542 6.69 -13.77 12.95
N THR A 543 5.71 -12.90 13.18
CA THR A 543 4.34 -13.29 13.52
C THR A 543 3.40 -12.63 12.53
N ALA A 544 2.58 -13.41 11.85
CA ALA A 544 1.46 -12.93 11.04
C ALA A 544 0.15 -13.34 11.72
N GLU A 545 -0.78 -12.40 11.91
CA GLU A 545 -2.12 -12.72 12.40
C GLU A 545 -3.20 -12.10 11.52
N ALA A 546 -4.29 -12.84 11.30
CA ALA A 546 -5.43 -12.35 10.55
C ALA A 546 -6.74 -13.01 11.00
N THR A 547 -7.85 -12.33 10.72
CA THR A 547 -9.16 -12.98 10.63
C THR A 547 -9.32 -13.60 9.24
N PRO A 548 -10.04 -14.73 9.11
CA PRO A 548 -10.33 -15.32 7.81
C PRO A 548 -10.97 -14.30 6.86
N GLN A 549 -10.48 -14.22 5.61
CA GLN A 549 -11.07 -13.37 4.58
C GLN A 549 -10.84 -13.91 3.18
N GLY A 550 -11.88 -14.56 2.62
CA GLY A 550 -11.84 -15.11 1.26
C GLY A 550 -10.83 -16.25 1.10
N ARG A 551 -10.90 -16.92 -0.05
CA ARG A 551 -9.95 -17.98 -0.41
C ARG A 551 -8.89 -17.41 -1.35
N GLY A 552 -7.63 -17.63 -1.00
CA GLY A 552 -6.46 -17.16 -1.74
C GLY A 552 -5.88 -15.84 -1.24
N GLY A 553 -4.69 -15.53 -1.74
CA GLY A 553 -3.88 -14.40 -1.29
C GLY A 553 -2.88 -14.82 -0.20
N LEU A 554 -1.87 -13.98 0.01
CA LEU A 554 -0.69 -14.27 0.81
C LEU A 554 -0.96 -15.01 2.13
N PHE A 555 -1.87 -14.49 2.96
CA PHE A 555 -2.09 -15.05 4.29
C PHE A 555 -2.71 -16.46 4.22
N TYR A 556 -3.64 -16.70 3.29
CA TYR A 556 -4.24 -18.01 3.05
C TYR A 556 -3.14 -19.01 2.66
N ASP A 557 -2.33 -18.65 1.66
CA ASP A 557 -1.27 -19.52 1.14
C ASP A 557 -0.23 -19.85 2.22
N LEU A 558 0.25 -18.83 2.95
CA LEU A 558 1.20 -19.01 4.05
C LEU A 558 0.65 -19.91 5.17
N TYR A 559 -0.64 -19.79 5.50
CA TYR A 559 -1.25 -20.54 6.58
C TYR A 559 -1.32 -22.04 6.24
N PHE A 560 -1.79 -22.37 5.04
CA PHE A 560 -1.86 -23.76 4.59
C PHE A 560 -0.48 -24.35 4.30
N ASP A 561 0.47 -23.56 3.80
CA ASP A 561 1.86 -23.99 3.62
C ASP A 561 2.55 -24.27 4.96
N ALA A 562 2.20 -23.51 6.02
CA ALA A 562 2.64 -23.75 7.39
C ALA A 562 2.04 -25.03 7.96
N LYS A 563 0.74 -25.27 7.73
CA LYS A 563 0.05 -26.51 8.11
C LYS A 563 0.63 -27.75 7.44
N LYS A 564 1.11 -27.61 6.20
CA LYS A 564 1.86 -28.66 5.48
C LYS A 564 3.32 -28.79 5.93
N GLY A 565 3.84 -27.86 6.74
CA GLY A 565 5.24 -27.84 7.18
C GLY A 565 6.24 -27.41 6.11
N THR A 566 5.80 -26.68 5.07
CA THR A 566 6.62 -26.39 3.88
C THR A 566 7.33 -25.03 3.91
N ASN A 567 6.90 -24.09 4.75
CA ASN A 567 7.43 -22.72 4.79
C ASN A 567 8.10 -22.33 6.12
N GLY A 568 8.25 -23.29 7.06
CA GLY A 568 8.91 -23.08 8.35
C GLY A 568 8.11 -22.27 9.38
N PHE A 569 6.88 -21.86 9.07
CA PHE A 569 5.97 -21.24 10.04
C PHE A 569 5.22 -22.29 10.84
N THR A 570 4.96 -21.99 12.10
CA THR A 570 4.06 -22.73 12.99
C THR A 570 2.65 -22.13 12.86
N PRO A 571 1.65 -22.90 12.37
CA PRO A 571 0.29 -22.43 12.27
C PRO A 571 -0.42 -22.52 13.62
N PHE A 572 -1.14 -21.46 13.98
CA PHE A 572 -2.05 -21.40 15.12
C PHE A 572 -3.46 -21.14 14.59
N PHE A 573 -4.40 -21.99 15.00
CA PHE A 573 -5.83 -21.76 14.79
C PHE A 573 -6.51 -21.67 16.15
N PHE A 574 -7.25 -20.61 16.37
CA PHE A 574 -8.03 -20.42 17.59
C PHE A 574 -9.51 -20.37 17.23
N PRO A 575 -10.32 -21.37 17.58
CA PRO A 575 -11.76 -21.28 17.37
C PRO A 575 -12.41 -20.36 18.42
N TRP A 576 -13.60 -19.85 18.11
CA TRP A 576 -14.25 -18.83 18.93
C TRP A 576 -14.53 -19.26 20.38
N TRP A 577 -14.81 -20.54 20.63
CA TRP A 577 -15.16 -21.04 21.96
C TRP A 577 -14.00 -21.08 22.96
N TRP A 578 -12.76 -20.83 22.52
CA TRP A 578 -11.65 -20.63 23.44
C TRP A 578 -11.72 -19.29 24.19
N GLU A 579 -12.57 -18.37 23.71
CA GLU A 579 -12.87 -17.13 24.42
C GLU A 579 -14.04 -17.34 25.39
N GLU A 580 -13.74 -17.29 26.69
CA GLU A 580 -14.74 -17.53 27.74
C GLU A 580 -15.79 -16.40 27.81
N GLU A 581 -15.48 -15.20 27.32
CA GLU A 581 -16.44 -14.08 27.25
C GLU A 581 -17.50 -14.24 26.14
N TYR A 582 -17.38 -15.21 25.23
CA TYR A 582 -18.34 -15.43 24.13
C TYR A 582 -19.56 -16.23 24.60
N ILE A 583 -20.35 -15.57 25.43
CA ILE A 583 -21.55 -16.11 26.07
C ILE A 583 -22.78 -15.24 25.78
N ALA A 584 -23.96 -15.84 25.80
CA ALA A 584 -25.25 -15.16 25.76
C ALA A 584 -26.28 -15.87 26.65
N GLU A 585 -27.45 -15.25 26.86
CA GLU A 585 -28.54 -15.76 27.68
C GLU A 585 -29.21 -17.01 27.06
N PRO A 586 -29.06 -18.21 27.66
CA PRO A 586 -29.64 -19.43 27.12
C PRO A 586 -31.16 -19.38 27.01
N GLU A 587 -31.83 -18.74 27.96
CA GLU A 587 -33.29 -18.63 28.02
C GLU A 587 -33.86 -17.93 26.77
N ARG A 588 -33.07 -17.04 26.17
CA ARG A 588 -33.45 -16.25 25.00
C ARG A 588 -33.09 -16.92 23.67
N TYR A 589 -31.96 -17.62 23.60
CA TYR A 589 -31.40 -18.09 22.35
C TYR A 589 -31.41 -19.62 22.15
N MET A 590 -31.64 -20.40 23.21
CA MET A 590 -31.72 -21.87 23.13
C MET A 590 -33.15 -22.40 22.93
N THR A 591 -34.09 -21.58 22.44
CA THR A 591 -35.49 -21.99 22.20
C THR A 591 -35.67 -22.80 20.90
N PRO A 592 -36.74 -23.63 20.78
CA PRO A 592 -37.04 -24.37 19.54
C PRO A 592 -37.22 -23.47 18.31
N GLN A 593 -37.90 -22.33 18.48
CA GLN A 593 -38.11 -21.36 17.42
C GLN A 593 -36.79 -20.76 16.93
N LYS A 594 -35.84 -20.52 17.84
CA LYS A 594 -34.52 -20.03 17.47
C LYS A 594 -33.69 -21.10 16.76
N ALA A 595 -33.79 -22.36 17.19
CA ALA A 595 -33.15 -23.49 16.51
C ALA A 595 -33.65 -23.62 15.06
N GLU A 596 -34.96 -23.54 14.83
CA GLU A 596 -35.56 -23.59 13.49
C GLU A 596 -35.12 -22.39 12.64
N GLN A 597 -35.10 -21.19 13.22
CA GLN A 597 -34.60 -20.00 12.51
C GLN A 597 -33.14 -20.16 12.08
N VAL A 598 -32.27 -20.68 12.96
CA VAL A 598 -30.86 -20.89 12.65
C VAL A 598 -30.68 -22.01 11.62
N ALA A 599 -31.39 -23.12 11.75
CA ALA A 599 -31.38 -24.22 10.79
C ALA A 599 -31.74 -23.74 9.38
N ASN A 600 -32.77 -22.90 9.25
CA ASN A 600 -33.17 -22.28 7.99
C ASN A 600 -32.12 -21.33 7.41
N ILE A 601 -31.45 -20.53 8.25
CA ILE A 601 -30.33 -19.66 7.81
C ILE A 601 -29.18 -20.47 7.22
N LEU A 602 -28.95 -21.66 7.77
CA LEU A 602 -27.89 -22.57 7.37
C LEU A 602 -28.30 -23.51 6.23
N ASN A 603 -29.51 -23.38 5.68
CA ASN A 603 -30.09 -24.30 4.70
C ASN A 603 -30.02 -25.78 5.14
N GLN A 604 -30.14 -26.03 6.44
CA GLN A 604 -29.97 -27.36 7.03
C GLN A 604 -31.30 -27.85 7.65
N PRO A 605 -31.71 -29.11 7.45
CA PRO A 605 -32.83 -29.68 8.18
C PRO A 605 -32.64 -29.59 9.70
N LEU A 606 -33.67 -29.19 10.44
CA LEU A 606 -33.60 -29.00 11.90
C LEU A 606 -33.00 -30.20 12.67
N PRO A 607 -33.36 -31.47 12.39
CA PRO A 607 -32.75 -32.61 13.06
C PRO A 607 -31.23 -32.70 12.85
N ASN A 608 -30.76 -32.37 11.65
CA ASN A 608 -29.33 -32.39 11.33
C ASN A 608 -28.60 -31.25 12.06
N PHE A 609 -29.19 -30.05 12.08
CA PHE A 609 -28.64 -28.92 12.82
C PHE A 609 -28.46 -29.23 14.31
N LEU A 610 -29.50 -29.79 14.95
CA LEU A 610 -29.46 -30.13 16.38
C LEU A 610 -28.43 -31.23 16.67
N ARG A 611 -28.34 -32.25 15.82
CA ARG A 611 -27.34 -33.32 15.94
C ARG A 611 -25.92 -32.76 15.84
N ASP A 612 -25.66 -31.91 14.85
CA ASP A 612 -24.34 -31.35 14.59
C ASP A 612 -23.94 -30.34 15.68
N GLU A 613 -24.88 -29.54 16.20
CA GLU A 613 -24.65 -28.64 17.34
C GLU A 613 -24.34 -29.42 18.63
N GLN A 614 -25.03 -30.53 18.88
CA GLN A 614 -24.75 -31.40 20.02
C GLN A 614 -23.38 -32.07 19.90
N ALA A 615 -23.00 -32.51 18.70
CA ALA A 615 -21.67 -33.08 18.44
C ALA A 615 -20.57 -32.04 18.70
N LEU A 616 -20.76 -30.81 18.20
CA LEU A 616 -19.85 -29.69 18.46
C LEU A 616 -19.70 -29.41 19.96
N ALA A 617 -20.82 -29.38 20.68
CA ALA A 617 -20.86 -29.14 22.12
C ALA A 617 -20.09 -30.23 22.90
N ASN A 618 -20.32 -31.50 22.56
CA ASN A 618 -19.67 -32.64 23.23
C ASN A 618 -18.17 -32.70 22.92
N GLN A 619 -17.78 -32.48 21.67
CA GLN A 619 -16.38 -32.57 21.24
C GLN A 619 -15.52 -31.46 21.86
N ASN A 620 -16.09 -30.27 22.07
CA ASN A 620 -15.35 -29.09 22.53
C ASN A 620 -15.71 -28.65 23.95
N ASN A 621 -16.55 -29.43 24.64
CA ASN A 621 -17.03 -29.17 26.00
C ASN A 621 -17.69 -27.78 26.19
N LEU A 622 -18.60 -27.42 25.28
CA LEU A 622 -19.23 -26.10 25.24
C LEU A 622 -20.36 -25.94 26.27
N SER A 623 -20.43 -24.77 26.90
CA SER A 623 -21.53 -24.44 27.82
C SER A 623 -22.82 -24.04 27.07
N PRO A 624 -24.01 -24.18 27.71
CA PRO A 624 -25.26 -23.67 27.14
C PRO A 624 -25.20 -22.18 26.79
N GLN A 625 -24.45 -21.38 27.55
CA GLN A 625 -24.25 -19.96 27.32
C GLN A 625 -23.42 -19.69 26.06
N GLN A 626 -22.42 -20.52 25.77
CA GLN A 626 -21.65 -20.43 24.52
C GLN A 626 -22.51 -20.87 23.32
N LEU A 627 -23.32 -21.92 23.45
CA LEU A 627 -24.26 -22.31 22.39
C LEU A 627 -25.31 -21.23 22.13
N ALA A 628 -25.79 -20.56 23.18
CA ALA A 628 -26.66 -19.41 23.07
C ALA A 628 -26.00 -18.26 22.28
N PHE A 629 -24.71 -17.98 22.55
CA PHE A 629 -23.93 -17.00 21.80
C PHE A 629 -23.82 -17.38 20.31
N ARG A 630 -23.52 -18.64 20.02
CA ARG A 630 -23.45 -19.17 18.66
C ARG A 630 -24.76 -18.93 17.90
N ARG A 631 -25.90 -19.34 18.46
CA ARG A 631 -27.23 -19.13 17.85
C ARG A 631 -27.59 -17.65 17.70
N MET A 632 -27.26 -16.82 18.70
CA MET A 632 -27.46 -15.38 18.65
C MET A 632 -26.70 -14.77 17.46
N LYS A 633 -25.39 -15.07 17.36
CA LYS A 633 -24.53 -14.50 16.31
C LYS A 633 -24.85 -15.04 14.92
N ILE A 634 -25.19 -16.32 14.75
CA ILE A 634 -25.72 -16.81 13.47
C ILE A 634 -27.03 -16.09 13.11
N GLY A 635 -27.89 -15.82 14.09
CA GLY A 635 -29.10 -15.03 13.89
C GLY A 635 -28.82 -13.61 13.39
N GLU A 636 -27.79 -12.97 13.94
CA GLU A 636 -27.35 -11.58 13.68
C GLU A 636 -26.64 -11.42 12.33
N ILE A 637 -25.56 -12.18 12.11
CA ILE A 637 -24.65 -12.01 10.96
C ILE A 637 -24.74 -13.15 9.94
N LYS A 638 -25.68 -14.08 10.12
CA LYS A 638 -25.94 -15.19 9.18
C LYS A 638 -24.68 -16.03 8.94
N ILE A 639 -24.45 -16.43 7.69
CA ILE A 639 -23.30 -17.24 7.27
C ILE A 639 -21.94 -16.57 7.53
N MET A 640 -21.88 -15.23 7.66
CA MET A 640 -20.65 -14.51 8.04
C MET A 640 -20.17 -14.91 9.43
N PHE A 641 -21.03 -15.49 10.27
CA PHE A 641 -20.64 -16.04 11.57
C PHE A 641 -19.40 -16.91 11.48
N PHE A 642 -19.33 -17.78 10.48
CA PHE A 642 -18.24 -18.74 10.36
C PHE A 642 -16.91 -18.14 9.89
N GLN A 643 -16.95 -16.95 9.28
CA GLN A 643 -15.75 -16.19 8.95
C GLN A 643 -15.28 -15.38 10.16
N GLU A 644 -16.21 -14.74 10.88
CA GLU A 644 -15.90 -13.85 12.01
C GLU A 644 -15.56 -14.60 13.31
N TYR A 645 -16.22 -15.74 13.49
CA TYR A 645 -16.15 -16.65 14.64
C TYR A 645 -15.89 -18.07 14.11
N ALA A 646 -14.69 -18.26 13.54
CA ALA A 646 -14.29 -19.51 12.93
C ALA A 646 -14.42 -20.70 13.88
N GLU A 647 -14.97 -21.80 13.36
CA GLU A 647 -15.08 -23.10 14.05
C GLU A 647 -14.03 -24.09 13.56
N ASN A 648 -13.60 -23.94 12.31
CA ASN A 648 -12.50 -24.70 11.71
C ASN A 648 -11.75 -23.81 10.71
N ASP A 649 -10.56 -24.25 10.31
CA ASP A 649 -9.68 -23.52 9.37
C ASP A 649 -9.93 -23.88 7.90
N ILE A 650 -10.94 -24.71 7.60
CA ILE A 650 -11.29 -25.14 6.23
C ILE A 650 -12.35 -24.23 5.64
N ASP A 651 -13.47 -24.04 6.33
CA ASP A 651 -14.64 -23.30 5.85
C ASP A 651 -14.74 -21.87 6.37
N CYS A 652 -13.79 -21.40 7.19
CA CYS A 652 -13.82 -20.01 7.66
C CYS A 652 -13.50 -18.98 6.56
N TRP A 653 -13.01 -19.42 5.39
CA TRP A 653 -12.58 -18.58 4.28
C TRP A 653 -13.68 -18.22 3.27
N LEU A 654 -14.95 -18.47 3.58
CA LEU A 654 -16.04 -18.46 2.61
C LEU A 654 -16.26 -17.12 1.90
N THR A 655 -16.55 -17.21 0.59
CA THR A 655 -17.11 -16.14 -0.24
C THR A 655 -18.47 -16.64 -0.74
N SER A 656 -19.53 -16.26 -0.04
CA SER A 656 -20.84 -16.90 -0.08
C SER A 656 -21.50 -16.99 -1.46
N ASP A 657 -21.13 -16.10 -2.37
CA ASP A 657 -21.96 -15.86 -3.56
C ASP A 657 -21.54 -16.72 -4.77
N ILE A 658 -20.38 -17.40 -4.69
CA ILE A 658 -19.82 -18.17 -5.81
C ILE A 658 -19.45 -19.61 -5.45
N SER A 659 -19.54 -20.03 -4.18
CA SER A 659 -19.16 -21.39 -3.76
C SER A 659 -20.05 -22.46 -4.39
N VAL A 660 -19.45 -23.55 -4.87
CA VAL A 660 -20.17 -24.70 -5.44
C VAL A 660 -20.74 -25.60 -4.33
N VAL A 661 -19.97 -25.77 -3.26
CA VAL A 661 -20.33 -26.63 -2.13
C VAL A 661 -20.90 -25.75 -1.01
N ASP A 662 -22.06 -26.17 -0.49
CA ASP A 662 -22.68 -25.50 0.65
C ASP A 662 -21.83 -25.72 1.91
N PRO A 663 -21.54 -24.66 2.69
CA PRO A 663 -20.74 -24.77 3.92
C PRO A 663 -21.23 -25.82 4.92
N SER A 664 -22.54 -26.05 5.00
CA SER A 664 -23.12 -27.06 5.91
C SER A 664 -22.60 -28.46 5.62
N ILE A 665 -22.39 -28.80 4.35
CA ILE A 665 -21.83 -30.09 3.92
C ILE A 665 -20.39 -30.22 4.43
N ILE A 666 -19.58 -29.18 4.21
CA ILE A 666 -18.18 -29.17 4.64
C ILE A 666 -18.07 -29.37 6.16
N ARG A 667 -18.93 -28.70 6.94
CA ARG A 667 -18.99 -28.86 8.40
C ARG A 667 -19.28 -30.28 8.83
N THR A 668 -20.31 -30.90 8.25
CA THR A 668 -20.67 -32.29 8.58
C THR A 668 -19.48 -33.23 8.34
N TYR A 669 -18.78 -33.09 7.20
CA TYR A 669 -17.61 -33.92 6.92
C TYR A 669 -16.38 -33.58 7.77
N ASN A 670 -16.20 -32.31 8.13
CA ASN A 670 -15.07 -31.90 8.97
C ASN A 670 -15.05 -32.66 10.31
N THR A 671 -16.23 -32.94 10.89
CA THR A 671 -16.35 -33.75 12.13
C THR A 671 -15.83 -35.18 12.00
N MET A 672 -15.72 -35.71 10.79
CA MET A 672 -15.25 -37.06 10.51
C MET A 672 -13.75 -37.11 10.16
N THR A 673 -13.13 -35.97 9.84
CA THR A 673 -11.73 -35.92 9.40
C THR A 673 -10.78 -36.54 10.42
N ARG A 674 -9.78 -37.28 9.92
CA ARG A 674 -8.71 -37.86 10.75
C ARG A 674 -7.47 -38.14 9.91
N PRO A 675 -6.26 -38.06 10.51
CA PRO A 675 -5.04 -38.38 9.80
C PRO A 675 -5.03 -39.86 9.38
N GLY A 676 -4.63 -40.13 8.14
CA GLY A 676 -4.40 -41.49 7.65
C GLY A 676 -2.94 -41.93 7.87
N ARG A 677 -2.69 -43.24 7.84
CA ARG A 677 -1.33 -43.78 7.86
C ARG A 677 -0.67 -43.53 6.50
N THR A 678 0.48 -42.87 6.50
CA THR A 678 1.15 -42.45 5.27
C THR A 678 2.43 -43.26 5.03
N GLU A 679 2.55 -43.87 3.86
CA GLU A 679 3.70 -44.63 3.38
C GLU A 679 4.06 -44.13 1.98
N GLY A 680 5.16 -43.37 1.86
CA GLY A 680 5.48 -42.68 0.61
C GLY A 680 4.38 -41.68 0.22
N ASN A 681 3.86 -41.80 -1.00
CA ASN A 681 2.77 -40.96 -1.52
C ASN A 681 1.36 -41.53 -1.23
N VAL A 682 1.27 -42.67 -0.54
CA VAL A 682 0.01 -43.35 -0.24
C VAL A 682 -0.45 -43.04 1.18
N THR A 683 -1.67 -42.53 1.32
CA THR A 683 -2.37 -42.37 2.60
C THR A 683 -3.46 -43.42 2.71
N THR A 684 -3.49 -44.18 3.81
CA THR A 684 -4.49 -45.23 4.09
C THR A 684 -5.27 -44.89 5.36
N TRP A 685 -6.60 -44.88 5.28
CA TRP A 685 -7.49 -44.72 6.44
C TRP A 685 -8.09 -46.05 6.91
N GLU A 686 -8.38 -46.94 5.97
CA GLU A 686 -8.94 -48.27 6.24
C GLU A 686 -8.15 -49.32 5.44
N ASP A 687 -7.85 -50.44 6.09
CA ASP A 687 -7.14 -51.56 5.47
C ASP A 687 -8.01 -52.28 4.44
N VAL A 688 -7.36 -52.96 3.49
CA VAL A 688 -8.06 -53.79 2.51
C VAL A 688 -8.77 -54.95 3.21
N ILE A 689 -10.02 -55.19 2.81
CA ILE A 689 -10.80 -56.34 3.25
C ILE A 689 -10.92 -57.29 2.05
N GLY A 690 -10.39 -58.51 2.20
CA GLY A 690 -10.45 -59.52 1.14
C GLY A 690 -11.89 -59.82 0.70
N GLY A 691 -12.07 -60.05 -0.61
CA GLY A 691 -13.38 -60.36 -1.20
C GLY A 691 -14.30 -59.15 -1.42
N ARG A 692 -13.93 -57.95 -0.94
CA ARG A 692 -14.64 -56.71 -1.28
C ARG A 692 -14.17 -56.14 -2.60
N LYS A 693 -15.05 -55.40 -3.28
CA LYS A 693 -14.74 -54.69 -4.51
C LYS A 693 -14.37 -53.24 -4.21
N TYR A 694 -13.35 -52.76 -4.90
CA TYR A 694 -12.84 -51.39 -4.78
C TYR A 694 -12.78 -50.75 -6.16
N ILE A 695 -12.90 -49.43 -6.16
CA ILE A 695 -12.89 -48.58 -7.35
C ILE A 695 -11.85 -47.49 -7.11
N ILE A 696 -11.06 -47.19 -8.13
CA ILE A 696 -10.07 -46.12 -8.11
C ILE A 696 -10.39 -45.15 -9.24
N GLY A 697 -10.78 -43.93 -8.89
CA GLY A 697 -10.83 -42.82 -9.83
C GLY A 697 -9.49 -42.08 -9.80
N VAL A 698 -9.01 -41.66 -10.97
CA VAL A 698 -7.66 -41.12 -11.12
C VAL A 698 -7.68 -39.87 -11.98
N ASP A 699 -7.11 -38.80 -11.43
CA ASP A 699 -6.80 -37.55 -12.13
C ASP A 699 -5.26 -37.40 -12.22
N VAL A 700 -4.74 -37.06 -13.40
CA VAL A 700 -3.31 -37.15 -13.73
C VAL A 700 -2.76 -35.82 -14.21
N ALA A 701 -1.79 -35.30 -13.45
CA ALA A 701 -1.02 -34.12 -13.80
C ALA A 701 0.33 -34.45 -14.46
N ALA A 702 1.03 -33.41 -14.92
CA ALA A 702 2.33 -33.52 -15.61
C ALA A 702 3.50 -33.93 -14.69
N GLY A 703 3.36 -33.79 -13.37
CA GLY A 703 4.44 -34.02 -12.41
C GLY A 703 5.42 -32.85 -12.22
N TYR A 704 5.07 -31.63 -12.64
CA TYR A 704 5.93 -30.45 -12.44
C TYR A 704 5.99 -30.01 -10.98
N ALA A 705 7.16 -29.51 -10.55
CA ALA A 705 7.41 -29.06 -9.18
C ALA A 705 6.49 -27.91 -8.70
N ARG A 706 5.83 -27.18 -9.61
CA ARG A 706 4.84 -26.12 -9.32
C ARG A 706 3.49 -26.35 -10.02
N GLY A 707 3.20 -27.57 -10.48
CA GLY A 707 1.95 -27.93 -11.15
C GLY A 707 0.93 -28.61 -10.24
N ASP A 708 -0.13 -29.12 -10.86
CA ASP A 708 -1.20 -29.88 -10.22
C ASP A 708 -0.71 -31.24 -9.70
N PHE A 709 -1.49 -31.88 -8.82
CA PHE A 709 -1.15 -33.19 -8.29
C PHE A 709 -1.77 -34.30 -9.14
N SER A 710 -1.04 -35.40 -9.30
CA SER A 710 -1.67 -36.64 -9.75
C SER A 710 -2.28 -37.31 -8.52
N VAL A 711 -3.57 -37.65 -8.59
CA VAL A 711 -4.35 -38.21 -7.49
C VAL A 711 -5.08 -39.47 -7.93
N ALA A 712 -5.04 -40.50 -7.10
CA ALA A 712 -5.86 -41.70 -7.24
C ALA A 712 -6.61 -41.97 -5.93
N SER A 713 -7.94 -42.00 -5.99
CA SER A 713 -8.82 -42.11 -4.83
C SER A 713 -9.54 -43.45 -4.79
N VAL A 714 -9.37 -44.21 -3.71
CA VAL A 714 -9.89 -45.58 -3.57
C VAL A 714 -11.19 -45.59 -2.76
N LEU A 715 -12.29 -45.96 -3.41
CA LEU A 715 -13.60 -46.16 -2.78
C LEU A 715 -13.93 -47.65 -2.64
N GLU A 716 -14.50 -48.06 -1.51
CA GLU A 716 -15.17 -49.37 -1.42
C GLU A 716 -16.53 -49.29 -2.14
N SER A 717 -16.76 -50.17 -3.10
CA SER A 717 -17.79 -49.98 -4.13
C SER A 717 -19.24 -50.00 -3.60
N ARG A 718 -19.48 -50.63 -2.44
CA ARG A 718 -20.82 -50.84 -1.88
C ARG A 718 -21.20 -49.74 -0.88
N THR A 719 -20.25 -49.38 -0.03
CA THR A 719 -20.42 -48.47 1.11
C THR A 719 -19.95 -47.05 0.80
N LEU A 720 -19.29 -46.83 -0.34
CA LEU A 720 -18.69 -45.55 -0.73
C LEU A 720 -17.76 -44.98 0.35
N LYS A 721 -17.14 -45.85 1.15
CA LYS A 721 -16.07 -45.45 2.06
C LYS A 721 -14.82 -45.11 1.26
N TYR A 722 -14.29 -43.91 1.46
CA TYR A 722 -13.01 -43.47 0.92
C TYR A 722 -11.87 -44.00 1.81
N VAL A 723 -11.24 -45.08 1.37
CA VAL A 723 -10.36 -45.92 2.22
C VAL A 723 -8.87 -45.62 2.07
N ALA A 724 -8.43 -45.15 0.91
CA ALA A 724 -7.03 -44.82 0.64
C ALA A 724 -6.87 -43.86 -0.54
N ARG A 725 -5.73 -43.19 -0.60
CA ARG A 725 -5.36 -42.22 -1.62
C ARG A 725 -3.90 -42.37 -2.00
N LEU A 726 -3.58 -42.27 -3.28
CA LEU A 726 -2.24 -41.95 -3.79
C LEU A 726 -2.24 -40.51 -4.28
N ARG A 727 -1.31 -39.66 -3.82
CA ARG A 727 -1.26 -38.24 -4.20
C ARG A 727 0.17 -37.74 -4.24
N GLY A 728 0.59 -37.14 -5.35
CA GLY A 728 1.92 -36.53 -5.45
C GLY A 728 2.16 -35.80 -6.78
N ARG A 729 3.24 -35.01 -6.82
CA ARG A 729 3.78 -34.42 -8.06
C ARG A 729 4.74 -35.44 -8.69
N ILE A 730 4.16 -36.50 -9.24
CA ILE A 730 4.88 -37.66 -9.72
C ILE A 730 4.82 -37.66 -11.26
N PRO A 731 5.96 -37.84 -11.96
CA PRO A 731 5.96 -38.05 -13.41
C PRO A 731 4.98 -39.18 -13.82
N PRO A 732 4.26 -39.05 -14.94
CA PRO A 732 3.17 -39.98 -15.29
C PRO A 732 3.57 -41.46 -15.34
N ASP A 733 4.80 -41.77 -15.79
CA ASP A 733 5.36 -43.12 -15.83
C ASP A 733 5.53 -43.72 -14.42
N LEU A 734 6.13 -42.96 -13.50
CA LEU A 734 6.32 -43.38 -12.11
C LEU A 734 4.98 -43.44 -11.35
N PHE A 735 4.05 -42.54 -11.67
CA PHE A 735 2.71 -42.54 -11.10
C PHE A 735 1.93 -43.80 -11.51
N ALA A 736 2.05 -44.24 -12.76
CA ALA A 736 1.43 -45.47 -13.25
C ALA A 736 1.92 -46.72 -12.49
N GLU A 737 3.20 -46.76 -12.13
CA GLU A 737 3.78 -47.85 -11.32
C GLU A 737 3.20 -47.91 -9.91
N GLU A 738 3.08 -46.77 -9.23
CA GLU A 738 2.45 -46.71 -7.90
C GLU A 738 0.95 -47.03 -7.97
N LEU A 739 0.26 -46.54 -9.00
CA LEU A 739 -1.15 -46.83 -9.26
C LEU A 739 -1.40 -48.32 -9.50
N TYR A 740 -0.56 -48.99 -10.30
CA TYR A 740 -0.62 -50.44 -10.51
C TYR A 740 -0.54 -51.19 -9.17
N ARG A 741 0.44 -50.84 -8.32
CA ARG A 741 0.60 -51.46 -6.99
C ARG A 741 -0.59 -51.20 -6.08
N LEU A 742 -1.12 -49.98 -6.09
CA LEU A 742 -2.30 -49.61 -5.31
C LEU A 742 -3.54 -50.40 -5.76
N GLY A 743 -3.76 -50.51 -7.07
CA GLY A 743 -4.84 -51.30 -7.64
C GLY A 743 -4.75 -52.78 -7.26
N MET A 744 -3.55 -53.36 -7.30
CA MET A 744 -3.33 -54.75 -6.87
C MET A 744 -3.57 -54.94 -5.36
N LYS A 745 -3.13 -53.98 -4.54
CA LYS A 745 -3.32 -53.99 -3.08
C LYS A 745 -4.80 -54.01 -2.68
N TYR A 746 -5.65 -53.30 -3.43
CA TYR A 746 -7.10 -53.21 -3.16
C TYR A 746 -7.93 -54.18 -4.03
N ASN A 747 -7.58 -55.46 -3.98
CA ASN A 747 -8.28 -56.57 -4.64
C ASN A 747 -8.45 -56.40 -6.16
N THR A 748 -7.41 -55.95 -6.87
CA THR A 748 -7.48 -55.67 -8.32
C THR A 748 -8.65 -54.71 -8.61
N ALA A 749 -8.61 -53.55 -7.97
CA ALA A 749 -9.66 -52.54 -8.04
C ALA A 749 -9.99 -52.12 -9.49
N LEU A 750 -11.23 -51.69 -9.75
CA LEU A 750 -11.57 -51.10 -11.05
C LEU A 750 -10.93 -49.72 -11.15
N ILE A 751 -10.04 -49.50 -12.13
CA ILE A 751 -9.34 -48.21 -12.31
C ILE A 751 -9.94 -47.41 -13.47
N GLY A 752 -10.37 -46.18 -13.18
CA GLY A 752 -10.77 -45.18 -14.17
C GLY A 752 -9.81 -44.02 -14.17
N VAL A 753 -8.92 -43.97 -15.17
CA VAL A 753 -8.00 -42.85 -15.37
C VAL A 753 -8.63 -41.81 -16.29
N GLU A 754 -8.62 -40.55 -15.89
CA GLU A 754 -9.03 -39.46 -16.76
C GLU A 754 -8.20 -39.47 -18.06
N ARG A 755 -8.86 -39.63 -19.20
CA ARG A 755 -8.26 -39.70 -20.54
C ARG A 755 -8.11 -38.30 -21.11
N ILE A 756 -7.37 -37.45 -20.42
CA ILE A 756 -6.94 -36.13 -20.89
C ILE A 756 -5.43 -35.99 -20.67
N GLY A 757 -4.74 -35.42 -21.65
CA GLY A 757 -3.32 -35.07 -21.54
C GLY A 757 -2.43 -36.24 -21.11
N HIS A 758 -1.87 -36.14 -19.90
CA HIS A 758 -0.93 -37.12 -19.35
C HIS A 758 -1.58 -38.46 -18.97
N GLY A 759 -2.90 -38.51 -18.77
CA GLY A 759 -3.62 -39.75 -18.45
C GLY A 759 -3.52 -40.82 -19.54
N HIS A 760 -3.37 -40.43 -20.81
CA HIS A 760 -3.11 -41.38 -21.90
C HIS A 760 -1.83 -42.20 -21.69
N SER A 761 -0.80 -41.59 -21.11
CA SER A 761 0.46 -42.28 -20.82
C SER A 761 0.28 -43.30 -19.70
N VAL A 762 -0.43 -42.92 -18.64
CA VAL A 762 -0.71 -43.80 -17.49
C VAL A 762 -1.52 -45.02 -17.93
N ILE A 763 -2.55 -44.81 -18.75
CA ILE A 763 -3.39 -45.89 -19.29
C ILE A 763 -2.54 -46.85 -20.13
N ARG A 764 -1.67 -46.34 -21.01
CA ARG A 764 -0.79 -47.17 -21.83
C ARG A 764 0.10 -48.06 -20.95
N THR A 765 0.73 -47.50 -19.92
CA THR A 765 1.58 -48.26 -19.01
C THR A 765 0.80 -49.32 -18.23
N LEU A 766 -0.43 -49.03 -17.79
CA LEU A 766 -1.28 -50.03 -17.13
C LEU A 766 -1.65 -51.19 -18.08
N LEU A 767 -1.90 -50.90 -19.36
CA LEU A 767 -2.18 -51.91 -20.38
C LEU A 767 -0.94 -52.74 -20.72
N GLU A 768 0.24 -52.11 -20.89
CA GLU A 768 1.52 -52.80 -21.11
C GLU A 768 1.89 -53.73 -19.95
N LYS A 769 1.37 -53.45 -18.75
CA LYS A 769 1.53 -54.26 -17.54
C LYS A 769 0.43 -55.29 -17.31
N ASP A 770 -0.46 -55.49 -18.29
CA ASP A 770 -1.57 -56.43 -18.23
C ASP A 770 -2.48 -56.23 -17.00
N TYR A 771 -2.68 -54.97 -16.55
CA TYR A 771 -3.64 -54.70 -15.47
C TYR A 771 -5.07 -55.00 -15.95
N SER A 772 -5.70 -56.01 -15.34
CA SER A 772 -6.90 -56.65 -15.90
C SER A 772 -8.20 -55.87 -15.70
N ASN A 773 -8.25 -54.90 -14.79
CA ASN A 773 -9.50 -54.26 -14.36
C ASN A 773 -9.50 -52.73 -14.62
N ILE A 774 -9.31 -52.34 -15.88
CA ILE A 774 -9.38 -50.93 -16.34
C ILE A 774 -10.80 -50.64 -16.85
N TYR A 775 -11.34 -49.49 -16.50
CA TYR A 775 -12.61 -49.00 -17.02
C TYR A 775 -12.48 -48.58 -18.49
N TYR A 776 -13.46 -48.90 -19.32
CA TYR A 776 -13.54 -48.46 -20.71
C TYR A 776 -14.80 -47.61 -20.92
N HIS A 777 -14.60 -46.38 -21.40
CA HIS A 777 -15.70 -45.47 -21.72
C HIS A 777 -16.28 -45.79 -23.09
N ILE A 778 -17.61 -45.80 -23.16
CA ILE A 778 -18.37 -46.09 -24.37
C ILE A 778 -18.90 -44.76 -24.93
N ASP A 779 -18.28 -44.27 -26.00
CA ASP A 779 -18.74 -43.09 -26.74
C ASP A 779 -19.53 -43.50 -27.99
N TYR A 780 -20.66 -42.83 -28.24
CA TYR A 780 -21.39 -42.94 -29.50
C TYR A 780 -21.01 -41.77 -30.42
N ASP A 781 -20.31 -42.07 -31.50
CA ASP A 781 -20.01 -41.08 -32.53
C ASP A 781 -21.17 -41.00 -33.54
N GLU A 782 -21.95 -39.92 -33.49
CA GLU A 782 -23.08 -39.70 -34.41
C GLU A 782 -22.65 -39.58 -35.88
N MET A 783 -21.44 -39.09 -36.16
CA MET A 783 -20.92 -38.96 -37.53
C MET A 783 -20.44 -40.29 -38.09
N LEU A 784 -19.83 -41.14 -37.27
CA LEU A 784 -19.32 -42.45 -37.68
C LEU A 784 -20.31 -43.61 -37.47
N LYS A 785 -21.40 -43.41 -36.73
CA LYS A 785 -22.35 -44.47 -36.29
C LYS A 785 -21.64 -45.68 -35.65
N GLN A 786 -20.51 -45.44 -34.99
CA GLN A 786 -19.71 -46.47 -34.36
C GLN A 786 -19.61 -46.22 -32.86
N VAL A 787 -19.67 -47.32 -32.10
CA VAL A 787 -19.41 -47.31 -30.67
C VAL A 787 -17.91 -47.44 -30.48
N GLN A 788 -17.26 -46.40 -29.97
CA GLN A 788 -15.85 -46.46 -29.59
C GLN A 788 -15.77 -46.89 -28.12
N ASN A 789 -15.08 -48.01 -27.87
CA ASN A 789 -14.83 -48.52 -26.53
C ASN A 789 -13.37 -48.30 -26.19
N GLU A 790 -13.11 -47.28 -25.38
CA GLU A 790 -11.79 -46.67 -25.29
C GLU A 790 -11.40 -46.61 -23.80
N PRO A 791 -10.19 -47.04 -23.39
CA PRO A 791 -9.82 -47.21 -21.98
C PRO A 791 -9.73 -45.86 -21.25
N GLY A 792 -10.10 -45.80 -19.98
CA GLY A 792 -10.14 -44.59 -19.15
C GLY A 792 -11.47 -43.83 -19.21
N TRP A 793 -11.60 -42.81 -18.37
CA TRP A 793 -12.76 -41.94 -18.22
C TRP A 793 -12.61 -40.66 -19.05
N LYS A 794 -13.65 -40.22 -19.76
CA LYS A 794 -13.60 -38.99 -20.57
C LYS A 794 -14.35 -37.84 -19.90
N THR A 795 -13.60 -36.85 -19.43
CA THR A 795 -14.19 -35.59 -18.96
C THR A 795 -14.47 -34.65 -20.12
N SER A 796 -15.68 -34.11 -20.17
CA SER A 796 -16.16 -33.20 -21.21
C SER A 796 -17.00 -32.10 -20.58
N LEU A 797 -17.34 -31.07 -21.37
CA LEU A 797 -18.27 -30.01 -20.94
C LEU A 797 -19.65 -30.56 -20.50
N LYS A 798 -20.02 -31.79 -20.93
CA LYS A 798 -21.26 -32.46 -20.51
C LYS A 798 -21.07 -33.28 -19.24
N THR A 799 -19.95 -33.98 -19.06
CA THR A 799 -19.74 -34.92 -17.95
C THR A 799 -19.23 -34.24 -16.67
N LYS A 800 -18.44 -33.16 -16.75
CA LYS A 800 -17.93 -32.44 -15.57
C LYS A 800 -19.05 -31.87 -14.66
N PRO A 801 -20.13 -31.23 -15.18
CA PRO A 801 -21.23 -30.78 -14.32
C PRO A 801 -21.97 -31.93 -13.62
N VAL A 802 -22.09 -33.09 -14.29
CA VAL A 802 -22.73 -34.29 -13.71
C VAL A 802 -21.86 -34.85 -12.59
N MET A 803 -20.56 -35.01 -12.81
CA MET A 803 -19.58 -35.41 -11.80
C MET A 803 -19.70 -34.58 -10.51
N VAL A 804 -19.72 -33.25 -10.65
CA VAL A 804 -19.86 -32.33 -9.52
C VAL A 804 -21.22 -32.49 -8.84
N THR A 805 -22.30 -32.59 -9.61
CA THR A 805 -23.67 -32.68 -9.08
C THR A 805 -23.88 -33.98 -8.29
N ASP A 806 -23.39 -35.10 -8.81
CA ASP A 806 -23.54 -36.42 -8.18
C ASP A 806 -22.69 -36.55 -6.93
N LEU A 807 -21.45 -36.05 -6.95
CA LEU A 807 -20.61 -36.02 -5.75
C LEU A 807 -21.23 -35.13 -4.67
N LEU A 808 -21.74 -33.95 -5.03
CA LEU A 808 -22.49 -33.08 -4.13
C LEU A 808 -23.73 -33.77 -3.55
N ALA A 809 -24.50 -34.49 -4.37
CA ALA A 809 -25.67 -35.22 -3.92
C ALA A 809 -25.30 -36.34 -2.93
N SER A 810 -24.25 -37.11 -3.24
CA SER A 810 -23.72 -38.15 -2.36
C SER A 810 -23.23 -37.57 -1.02
N MET A 811 -22.56 -36.41 -1.05
CA MET A 811 -22.13 -35.72 0.16
C MET A 811 -23.30 -35.19 0.99
N ARG A 812 -24.32 -34.59 0.36
CA ARG A 812 -25.54 -34.12 1.05
C ARG A 812 -26.30 -35.27 1.70
N ALA A 813 -26.37 -36.42 1.03
CA ALA A 813 -27.02 -37.62 1.53
C ALA A 813 -26.17 -38.36 2.59
N THR A 814 -24.92 -37.95 2.80
CA THR A 814 -23.92 -38.65 3.64
C THR A 814 -23.63 -40.09 3.21
N ASP A 815 -23.86 -40.41 1.93
CA ASP A 815 -23.58 -41.72 1.35
C ASP A 815 -22.06 -41.94 1.21
N LEU A 816 -21.34 -40.92 0.75
CA LEU A 816 -19.88 -40.92 0.74
C LEU A 816 -19.36 -40.79 2.17
N VAL A 817 -18.53 -41.73 2.64
CA VAL A 817 -17.85 -41.58 3.93
C VAL A 817 -16.39 -41.24 3.66
N SER A 818 -15.98 -40.02 4.00
CA SER A 818 -14.62 -39.53 3.78
C SER A 818 -13.99 -39.03 5.07
N TYR A 819 -12.69 -39.32 5.21
CA TYR A 819 -11.82 -38.86 6.28
C TYR A 819 -10.78 -37.84 5.78
N SER A 820 -10.76 -37.57 4.47
CA SER A 820 -9.73 -36.76 3.81
C SER A 820 -10.01 -35.29 4.02
N GLU A 821 -9.13 -34.64 4.78
CA GLU A 821 -9.13 -33.18 4.94
C GLU A 821 -8.87 -32.46 3.62
N ASN A 822 -8.00 -32.98 2.76
CA ASN A 822 -7.69 -32.38 1.46
C ASN A 822 -8.92 -32.30 0.56
N LEU A 823 -9.72 -33.38 0.52
CA LEU A 823 -10.99 -33.37 -0.23
C LEU A 823 -11.89 -32.23 0.24
N LEU A 824 -11.95 -31.94 1.54
CA LEU A 824 -12.76 -30.83 2.07
C LEU A 824 -12.18 -29.47 1.75
N VAL A 825 -10.86 -29.32 1.78
CA VAL A 825 -10.17 -28.08 1.39
C VAL A 825 -10.46 -27.76 -0.09
N GLU A 826 -10.33 -28.75 -0.97
CA GLU A 826 -10.63 -28.62 -2.41
C GLU A 826 -12.13 -28.36 -2.65
N ALA A 827 -13.01 -29.18 -2.05
CA ALA A 827 -14.47 -29.03 -2.12
C ALA A 827 -14.91 -27.61 -1.78
N ALA A 828 -14.43 -27.09 -0.66
CA ALA A 828 -14.82 -25.78 -0.20
C ALA A 828 -14.20 -24.66 -1.06
N GLY A 829 -13.17 -24.97 -1.86
CA GLY A 829 -12.49 -24.06 -2.79
C GLY A 829 -13.11 -23.99 -4.18
N LEU A 830 -14.10 -24.84 -4.49
CA LEU A 830 -14.77 -24.84 -5.79
C LEU A 830 -15.72 -23.66 -5.96
N THR A 831 -15.62 -22.99 -7.09
CA THR A 831 -16.41 -21.80 -7.43
C THR A 831 -17.06 -21.91 -8.80
N TRP A 832 -18.22 -21.25 -8.96
CA TRP A 832 -18.91 -21.12 -10.23
C TRP A 832 -18.32 -19.97 -11.06
N GLU A 833 -17.89 -20.27 -12.29
CA GLU A 833 -17.58 -19.30 -13.34
C GLU A 833 -18.77 -19.23 -14.33
N GLY A 834 -19.67 -18.28 -14.08
CA GLY A 834 -20.96 -18.22 -14.78
C GLY A 834 -21.93 -19.30 -14.30
N GLN A 835 -22.86 -19.75 -15.16
CA GLN A 835 -23.92 -20.70 -14.78
C GLN A 835 -23.57 -22.19 -14.94
N GLN A 836 -22.44 -22.54 -15.56
CA GLN A 836 -22.19 -23.94 -15.97
C GLN A 836 -20.76 -24.45 -15.74
N LYS A 837 -19.81 -23.58 -15.42
CA LYS A 837 -18.41 -23.98 -15.30
C LYS A 837 -17.95 -23.94 -13.85
N VAL A 838 -17.41 -25.05 -13.37
CA VAL A 838 -16.83 -25.18 -12.04
C VAL A 838 -15.32 -25.07 -12.17
N LYS A 839 -14.70 -24.27 -11.29
CA LYS A 839 -13.24 -24.13 -11.20
C LYS A 839 -12.82 -24.00 -9.73
N PRO A 840 -11.61 -24.46 -9.37
CA PRO A 840 -11.04 -24.11 -8.08
C PRO A 840 -10.79 -22.60 -7.99
N SER A 841 -10.85 -22.07 -6.76
CA SER A 841 -10.45 -20.70 -6.43
C SER A 841 -9.00 -20.44 -6.91
N PRO A 842 -8.61 -19.19 -7.22
CA PRO A 842 -7.24 -18.89 -7.66
C PRO A 842 -6.17 -19.48 -6.72
N GLY A 843 -5.27 -20.31 -7.26
CA GLY A 843 -4.23 -21.00 -6.48
C GLY A 843 -4.67 -22.28 -5.77
N GLY A 844 -5.97 -22.59 -5.78
CA GLY A 844 -6.53 -23.85 -5.30
C GLY A 844 -6.41 -24.99 -6.32
N PHE A 845 -6.65 -26.22 -5.85
CA PHE A 845 -6.63 -27.45 -6.63
C PHE A 845 -8.03 -28.11 -6.61
N ASP A 846 -8.34 -28.94 -7.60
CA ASP A 846 -9.52 -29.81 -7.65
C ASP A 846 -9.18 -31.28 -7.98
N ASP A 847 -7.90 -31.65 -7.91
CA ASP A 847 -7.39 -32.97 -8.34
C ASP A 847 -7.99 -34.15 -7.54
N GLU A 848 -8.10 -34.01 -6.21
CA GLU A 848 -8.69 -35.06 -5.35
C GLU A 848 -10.22 -35.07 -5.45
N TRP A 849 -10.83 -33.89 -5.61
CA TRP A 849 -12.26 -33.79 -5.90
C TRP A 849 -12.63 -34.51 -7.20
N ASP A 850 -11.84 -34.33 -8.26
CA ASP A 850 -12.05 -34.97 -9.55
C ASP A 850 -11.80 -36.46 -9.50
N ALA A 851 -10.71 -36.91 -8.86
CA ALA A 851 -10.45 -38.33 -8.66
C ALA A 851 -11.60 -39.05 -7.93
N VAL A 852 -12.14 -38.46 -6.86
CA VAL A 852 -13.31 -39.01 -6.14
C VAL A 852 -14.57 -38.97 -7.02
N SER A 853 -14.79 -37.90 -7.77
CA SER A 853 -15.93 -37.76 -8.67
C SER A 853 -15.90 -38.85 -9.76
N ILE A 854 -14.73 -39.11 -10.35
CA ILE A 854 -14.53 -40.19 -11.32
C ILE A 854 -14.86 -41.55 -10.67
N ALA A 855 -14.32 -41.83 -9.49
CA ALA A 855 -14.58 -43.08 -8.78
C ALA A 855 -16.09 -43.32 -8.52
N LEU A 856 -16.83 -42.26 -8.19
CA LEU A 856 -18.27 -42.31 -8.00
C LEU A 856 -19.02 -42.58 -9.30
N GLN A 857 -18.62 -41.95 -10.42
CA GLN A 857 -19.22 -42.22 -11.73
C GLN A 857 -18.98 -43.67 -12.19
N LEU A 858 -17.78 -44.21 -11.94
CA LEU A 858 -17.47 -45.61 -12.21
C LEU A 858 -18.39 -46.56 -11.42
N ARG A 859 -18.69 -46.21 -10.16
CA ARG A 859 -19.59 -46.99 -9.31
C ARG A 859 -20.99 -47.05 -9.88
N GLU A 860 -21.54 -45.93 -10.37
CA GLU A 860 -22.89 -45.89 -10.96
C GLU A 860 -23.02 -46.77 -12.21
N GLN A 861 -21.91 -47.03 -12.89
CA GLN A 861 -21.87 -47.90 -14.06
C GLN A 861 -21.58 -49.37 -13.74
N MET A 862 -21.30 -49.71 -12.48
CA MET A 862 -21.19 -51.11 -12.07
C MET A 862 -22.60 -51.74 -12.00
N PRO A 863 -22.76 -52.99 -12.48
CA PRO A 863 -24.03 -53.69 -12.34
C PRO A 863 -24.38 -53.86 -10.86
N ILE A 864 -25.55 -53.39 -10.45
CA ILE A 864 -26.08 -53.57 -9.09
C ILE A 864 -26.27 -55.08 -8.88
N ILE A 865 -25.40 -55.68 -8.08
CA ILE A 865 -25.62 -57.04 -7.58
C ILE A 865 -26.60 -56.90 -6.42
N GLU A 866 -27.90 -57.01 -6.71
CA GLU A 866 -28.93 -57.19 -5.68
C GLU A 866 -28.72 -58.53 -4.97
N ASP A 867 -28.09 -58.52 -3.81
CA ASP A 867 -28.30 -59.56 -2.80
C ASP A 867 -29.24 -59.06 -1.70
N ARG A 868 -30.24 -59.89 -1.42
CA ARG A 868 -31.54 -59.57 -0.80
C ARG A 868 -31.50 -58.93 0.63
N ARG A 869 -32.02 -57.68 0.71
CA ARG A 869 -32.95 -57.01 1.69
C ARG A 869 -32.57 -56.80 3.19
N PRO A 870 -33.26 -55.87 3.94
CA PRO A 870 -34.00 -54.64 3.56
C PRO A 870 -33.67 -53.40 4.44
N VAL A 871 -33.74 -52.18 3.88
CA VAL A 871 -34.18 -50.97 4.63
C VAL A 871 -35.02 -50.11 3.69
N ALA A 872 -36.13 -49.60 4.22
CA ALA A 872 -37.32 -49.12 3.50
C ALA A 872 -37.06 -47.97 2.50
N VAL A 873 -37.49 -48.18 1.25
CA VAL A 873 -37.77 -47.10 0.31
C VAL A 873 -39.25 -46.74 0.47
N GLN A 874 -39.51 -45.60 1.10
CA GLN A 874 -40.79 -44.92 1.02
C GLN A 874 -40.48 -43.55 0.43
N TYR A 875 -40.70 -43.36 -0.87
CA TYR A 875 -41.29 -42.14 -1.42
C TYR A 875 -41.88 -42.49 -2.79
N ALA A 876 -43.21 -42.49 -2.81
CA ALA A 876 -44.02 -42.72 -3.97
C ALA A 876 -43.97 -41.52 -4.91
N LYS A 877 -44.14 -41.83 -6.19
CA LYS A 877 -44.68 -40.96 -7.25
C LYS A 877 -45.60 -39.87 -6.70
N VAL A 878 -45.20 -38.61 -6.91
CA VAL A 878 -46.11 -37.49 -7.15
C VAL A 878 -45.52 -36.65 -8.29
N LEU A 879 -45.65 -37.18 -9.50
CA LEU A 879 -46.34 -36.58 -10.65
C LEU A 879 -46.32 -37.59 -11.80
#